data_AF-A0A251WJ93-F1
#
_entry.id   AF-A0A251WJ93-F1
#
_cell.length_a   1.000
_cell.length_b   1.000
_cell.length_c   1.000
_cell.angle_alpha   90.00
_cell.angle_beta   90.00
_cell.angle_gamma   90.00
#
_symmetry.space_group_name_H-M   'P 1'
#
loop_
_entity.id
_entity.type
_entity.pdbx_description
1 polymer ?
#
loop_
_entity_poly.entity_id
_entity_poly.type
_entity_poly.pdbx_seq_one_letter_code
_entity_poly.pdbx_strand_id
1 'polypeptide(L)'
;MDLEARVDWLREFTVFSDLSEDGLRAIADAIEAVPLRRNRRLVLEDTLPPALYILYQGHLESYRSSPNAIAKAVSVLPGAVLYLKELLLDQPAEQTTITLDEGVLWQVPRQKFSAIVQQYPAIAQLVSQQLAEALQEAEATLNFERERERVLRPYLMTKVRRGIVGSSRYAVRLRQDIRKATDDRLPVLIFGEPGLNKDNIAALIHFGSIDRHEPLVKLNCNTLQANGADLFGRGHRSGILDWIGRGTLMLNNLEDLPPHLEAQLIRLLATGEYAAVPRPNEGLTDSSSAESSSVDSPNSTADTASSTIKFSEARIIMTSEKILPQVEKCKRVRHSIKVPPLRVRKADISAQVEYYLSLTCRSRGIAKPSVTPEALRRLQSYDFPGNLTELENLVNRALLQADGAAELTEEVFWPASSKANRFRVNLLNAYPGLRQFLRSDWYPDRINYGLTLTAFAFIVGVLFLGPQSRDLNCALNLFWDWWWLGSCLIFPFLGRIWCSFCPFMIYGELVQKLSLQWWPRSLKSWPRQQAESVGGWFLFGLFTLILLWEELWNLENTAYLSACLLLLITAGAVIFSLLFERRFWCRYLCPIGGMNGLFAKLSMVELRAKQGICSASCTTYQCYKGGPQKGEGQETGGCPIYSHPAQLQDNKDCVLCMTCLKACPHRSVELNLRPPGIELWTTHEPSYAEVSLLFLLFGAVFLHRLPELQQRLPLALHLEQFGFHLWASMMALSLPIAIAFTIHSLQKWLNPVGKTRRFLYAAYGYLPLVLGGTTAHYLKLGLEEAGQILPVAFSTFGLATVGVPGFSAHPAVIAFLQGGTLLVALVCSVILTQQIAKQPILKLWPQHGAAIVLMVLMWSVIVGW
;
A
#
# COMPACT_ATOMS: atom_id res chain seq x y z
N MET A 1 -22.74 7.03 -90.03
CA MET A 1 -22.45 8.39 -89.53
C MET A 1 -21.24 8.93 -90.25
N ASP A 2 -21.37 10.15 -90.76
CA ASP A 2 -20.26 10.94 -91.32
C ASP A 2 -19.22 11.26 -90.22
N LEU A 3 -17.99 11.59 -90.62
CA LEU A 3 -16.86 11.81 -89.70
C LEU A 3 -17.14 12.98 -88.75
N GLU A 4 -17.67 14.11 -89.26
CA GLU A 4 -18.00 15.27 -88.44
C GLU A 4 -19.06 14.93 -87.37
N ALA A 5 -20.10 14.17 -87.75
CA ALA A 5 -21.11 13.72 -86.81
C ALA A 5 -20.55 12.81 -85.71
N ARG A 6 -19.52 12.00 -85.98
CA ARG A 6 -18.83 11.19 -84.96
C ARG A 6 -18.05 12.05 -83.99
N VAL A 7 -17.37 13.09 -84.49
CA VAL A 7 -16.59 14.02 -83.67
C VAL A 7 -17.48 14.79 -82.72
N ASP A 8 -18.60 15.32 -83.20
CA ASP A 8 -19.57 16.04 -82.37
C ASP A 8 -20.16 15.13 -81.29
N TRP A 9 -20.53 13.90 -81.66
CA TRP A 9 -21.06 12.93 -80.70
C TRP A 9 -20.03 12.56 -79.62
N LEU A 10 -18.76 12.33 -79.99
CA LEU A 10 -17.70 12.05 -79.02
C LEU A 10 -17.49 13.22 -78.06
N ARG A 11 -17.59 14.46 -78.55
CA ARG A 11 -17.44 15.66 -77.73
C ARG A 11 -18.58 15.84 -76.73
N GLU A 12 -19.81 15.57 -77.15
CA GLU A 12 -21.01 15.82 -76.33
C GLU A 12 -21.32 14.68 -75.34
N PHE A 13 -21.07 13.43 -75.73
CA PHE A 13 -21.56 12.26 -74.99
C PHE A 13 -20.46 11.40 -74.33
N THR A 14 -19.18 11.79 -74.41
CA THR A 14 -18.09 11.01 -73.82
C THR A 14 -17.15 11.85 -72.96
N VAL A 15 -16.27 11.17 -72.23
CA VAL A 15 -15.20 11.77 -71.39
C VAL A 15 -14.17 12.56 -72.22
N PHE A 16 -14.23 12.51 -73.54
CA PHE A 16 -13.32 13.21 -74.46
C PHE A 16 -13.71 14.65 -74.78
N SER A 17 -14.67 15.24 -74.07
CA SER A 17 -15.14 16.62 -74.27
C SER A 17 -14.02 17.67 -74.34
N ASP A 18 -12.96 17.45 -73.56
CA ASP A 18 -11.86 18.40 -73.36
C ASP A 18 -10.67 18.17 -74.31
N LEU A 19 -10.79 17.23 -75.26
CA LEU A 19 -9.76 16.99 -76.27
C LEU A 19 -9.78 18.02 -77.40
N SER A 20 -8.61 18.29 -77.99
CA SER A 20 -8.50 19.10 -79.21
C SER A 20 -9.27 18.46 -80.37
N GLU A 21 -9.74 19.29 -81.30
CA GLU A 21 -10.51 18.83 -82.46
C GLU A 21 -9.75 17.80 -83.30
N ASP A 22 -8.43 17.96 -83.46
CA ASP A 22 -7.57 17.01 -84.16
C ASP A 22 -7.49 15.64 -83.46
N GLY A 23 -7.46 15.63 -82.12
CA GLY A 23 -7.46 14.39 -81.33
C GLY A 23 -8.80 13.66 -81.41
N LEU A 24 -9.92 14.38 -81.36
CA LEU A 24 -11.26 13.82 -81.54
C LEU A 24 -11.45 13.25 -82.95
N ARG A 25 -10.97 13.96 -83.99
CA ARG A 25 -10.99 13.47 -85.37
C ARG A 25 -10.17 12.19 -85.54
N ALA A 26 -8.98 12.11 -84.93
CA ALA A 26 -8.15 10.91 -84.98
C ALA A 26 -8.82 9.70 -84.31
N ILE A 27 -9.52 9.90 -83.18
CA ILE A 27 -10.31 8.85 -82.55
C ILE A 27 -11.50 8.47 -83.44
N ALA A 28 -12.25 9.45 -83.96
CA ALA A 28 -13.44 9.25 -84.79
C ALA A 28 -13.17 8.47 -86.08
N ASP A 29 -12.02 8.72 -86.70
CA ASP A 29 -11.56 8.04 -87.93
C ASP A 29 -11.17 6.58 -87.65
N ALA A 30 -10.60 6.30 -86.48
CA ALA A 30 -10.20 4.96 -86.08
C ALA A 30 -11.34 4.08 -85.52
N ILE A 31 -12.57 4.61 -85.41
CA ILE A 31 -13.74 3.89 -84.91
C ILE A 31 -14.27 2.89 -85.94
N GLU A 32 -14.36 1.64 -85.49
CA GLU A 32 -15.04 0.54 -86.17
C GLU A 32 -16.35 0.22 -85.44
N ALA A 33 -17.47 0.29 -86.15
CA ALA A 33 -18.78 -0.03 -85.57
C ALA A 33 -18.99 -1.56 -85.57
N VAL A 34 -19.21 -2.12 -84.38
CA VAL A 34 -19.42 -3.56 -84.17
C VAL A 34 -20.83 -3.79 -83.60
N PRO A 35 -21.62 -4.71 -84.18
CA PRO A 35 -22.93 -5.04 -83.64
C PRO A 35 -22.79 -5.77 -82.30
N LEU A 36 -23.50 -5.28 -81.28
CA LEU A 36 -23.67 -5.94 -80.00
C LEU A 36 -24.72 -7.04 -80.15
N ARG A 37 -24.36 -8.27 -79.79
CA ARG A 37 -25.28 -9.40 -79.65
C ARG A 37 -25.49 -9.66 -78.17
N ARG A 38 -26.69 -10.05 -77.78
CA ARG A 38 -27.05 -10.37 -76.38
C ARG A 38 -26.19 -11.49 -75.78
N ASN A 39 -25.88 -11.39 -74.48
CA ASN A 39 -25.17 -12.38 -73.66
C ASN A 39 -23.74 -12.73 -74.15
N ARG A 40 -23.05 -11.79 -74.79
CA ARG A 40 -21.65 -11.94 -75.18
C ARG A 40 -20.74 -11.32 -74.12
N ARG A 41 -19.68 -12.04 -73.73
CA ARG A 41 -18.58 -11.49 -72.93
C ARG A 41 -17.68 -10.65 -73.85
N LEU A 42 -17.55 -9.36 -73.56
CA LEU A 42 -16.73 -8.44 -74.35
C LEU A 42 -15.25 -8.58 -73.97
N VAL A 43 -14.92 -8.38 -72.70
CA VAL A 43 -13.58 -8.59 -72.14
C VAL A 43 -13.74 -9.27 -70.77
N LEU A 44 -12.85 -10.22 -70.47
CA LEU A 44 -12.82 -10.93 -69.20
C LEU A 44 -11.90 -10.20 -68.21
N GLU A 45 -12.23 -10.28 -66.92
CA GLU A 45 -11.33 -9.91 -65.83
C GLU A 45 -9.96 -10.60 -66.02
N ASP A 46 -8.89 -9.89 -65.66
CA ASP A 46 -7.49 -10.34 -65.78
C ASP A 46 -6.99 -10.59 -67.22
N THR A 47 -7.71 -10.13 -68.25
CA THR A 47 -7.26 -10.19 -69.65
C THR A 47 -6.94 -8.82 -70.21
N LEU A 48 -5.93 -8.72 -71.09
CA LEU A 48 -5.59 -7.46 -71.74
C LEU A 48 -6.70 -7.05 -72.74
N PRO A 49 -7.29 -5.85 -72.60
CA PRO A 49 -8.32 -5.38 -73.52
C PRO A 49 -7.78 -5.29 -74.96
N PRO A 50 -8.48 -5.85 -75.95
CA PRO A 50 -8.03 -5.85 -77.35
C PRO A 50 -8.31 -4.51 -78.06
N ALA A 51 -9.23 -3.70 -77.54
CA ALA A 51 -9.66 -2.43 -78.12
C ALA A 51 -10.26 -1.51 -77.05
N LEU A 52 -10.27 -0.21 -77.32
CA LEU A 52 -11.07 0.77 -76.58
C LEU A 52 -12.51 0.62 -77.05
N TYR A 53 -13.47 0.55 -76.14
CA TYR A 53 -14.89 0.43 -76.51
C TYR A 53 -15.69 1.64 -76.05
N ILE A 54 -16.53 2.17 -76.93
CA ILE A 54 -17.43 3.29 -76.65
C ILE A 54 -18.86 2.80 -76.94
N LEU A 55 -19.72 2.84 -75.92
CA LEU A 55 -21.10 2.37 -76.06
C LEU A 55 -21.94 3.43 -76.77
N TYR A 56 -22.28 3.21 -78.05
CA TYR A 56 -23.11 4.13 -78.82
C TYR A 56 -24.60 3.88 -78.56
N GLN A 57 -25.03 2.62 -78.59
CA GLN A 57 -26.43 2.22 -78.32
C GLN A 57 -26.48 0.81 -77.73
N GLY A 58 -27.34 0.57 -76.74
CA GLY A 58 -27.53 -0.73 -76.07
C GLY A 58 -27.20 -0.68 -74.58
N HIS A 59 -27.28 -1.83 -73.91
CA HIS A 59 -26.96 -1.96 -72.47
C HIS A 59 -25.84 -2.98 -72.25
N LEU A 60 -24.85 -2.59 -71.45
CA LEU A 60 -23.79 -3.47 -70.98
C LEU A 60 -23.85 -3.56 -69.45
N GLU A 61 -23.30 -4.64 -68.93
CA GLU A 61 -23.15 -4.85 -67.50
C GLU A 61 -21.72 -5.30 -67.20
N SER A 62 -21.10 -4.64 -66.22
CA SER A 62 -19.74 -4.97 -65.77
C SER A 62 -19.79 -5.49 -64.33
N TYR A 63 -19.08 -6.57 -64.05
CA TYR A 63 -18.99 -7.15 -62.71
C TYR A 63 -17.57 -7.62 -62.40
N ARG A 64 -17.25 -7.66 -61.11
CA ARG A 64 -15.98 -8.17 -60.59
C ARG A 64 -16.20 -9.46 -59.79
N SER A 65 -15.37 -10.47 -60.02
CA SER A 65 -15.45 -11.74 -59.30
C SER A 65 -14.71 -11.63 -57.97
N SER A 66 -15.37 -11.92 -56.84
CA SER A 66 -14.71 -11.98 -55.52
C SER A 66 -14.99 -13.34 -54.87
N PRO A 67 -13.96 -14.03 -54.33
CA PRO A 67 -14.15 -15.35 -53.72
C PRO A 67 -15.02 -15.34 -52.45
N ASN A 68 -15.21 -14.17 -51.83
CA ASN A 68 -15.90 -14.02 -50.53
C ASN A 68 -17.12 -13.08 -50.58
N ALA A 69 -17.56 -12.62 -51.77
CA ALA A 69 -18.68 -11.67 -51.89
C ALA A 69 -19.53 -11.94 -53.13
N ILE A 70 -20.83 -11.60 -53.04
CA ILE A 70 -21.74 -11.62 -54.19
C ILE A 70 -21.26 -10.58 -55.21
N ALA A 71 -21.04 -10.99 -56.47
CA ALA A 71 -20.62 -10.11 -57.54
C ALA A 71 -21.64 -8.97 -57.70
N LYS A 72 -21.18 -7.73 -57.50
CA LYS A 72 -21.99 -6.52 -57.70
C LYS A 72 -21.86 -6.14 -59.16
N ALA A 73 -22.97 -6.18 -59.88
CA ALA A 73 -23.01 -5.85 -61.29
C ALA A 73 -23.45 -4.39 -61.48
N VAL A 74 -22.78 -3.69 -62.39
CA VAL A 74 -22.99 -2.27 -62.68
C VAL A 74 -23.47 -2.13 -64.12
N SER A 75 -24.63 -1.52 -64.31
CA SER A 75 -25.15 -1.20 -65.64
C SER A 75 -24.38 -0.02 -66.25
N VAL A 76 -23.98 -0.16 -67.51
CA VAL A 76 -23.24 0.85 -68.28
C VAL A 76 -24.21 1.54 -69.24
N LEU A 77 -24.18 2.87 -69.27
CA LEU A 77 -25.04 3.71 -70.11
C LEU A 77 -24.36 4.10 -71.43
N PRO A 78 -25.12 4.40 -72.51
CA PRO A 78 -24.58 4.98 -73.73
C PRO A 78 -23.73 6.24 -73.47
N GLY A 79 -22.62 6.38 -74.18
CA GLY A 79 -21.59 7.41 -73.93
C GLY A 79 -20.40 6.93 -73.09
N ALA A 80 -20.53 5.79 -72.40
CA ALA A 80 -19.44 5.24 -71.61
C ALA A 80 -18.26 4.77 -72.48
N VAL A 81 -17.05 5.18 -72.09
CA VAL A 81 -15.78 4.74 -72.66
C VAL A 81 -15.18 3.68 -71.74
N LEU A 82 -15.05 2.45 -72.23
CA LEU A 82 -14.55 1.29 -71.51
C LEU A 82 -13.08 1.02 -71.83
N TYR A 83 -12.33 0.60 -70.81
CA TYR A 83 -10.92 0.19 -70.87
C TYR A 83 -9.92 1.29 -71.25
N LEU A 84 -10.32 2.57 -71.14
CA LEU A 84 -9.45 3.71 -71.44
C LEU A 84 -8.18 3.70 -70.56
N LYS A 85 -8.35 3.49 -69.25
CA LYS A 85 -7.25 3.43 -68.28
C LYS A 85 -6.34 2.22 -68.56
N GLU A 86 -6.93 1.06 -68.76
CA GLU A 86 -6.23 -0.21 -68.95
C GLU A 86 -5.39 -0.21 -70.22
N LEU A 87 -5.88 0.41 -71.30
CA LEU A 87 -5.14 0.55 -72.55
C LEU A 87 -4.01 1.58 -72.46
N LEU A 88 -4.20 2.67 -71.73
CA LEU A 88 -3.18 3.70 -71.53
C LEU A 88 -2.05 3.23 -70.60
N LEU A 89 -2.38 2.44 -69.58
CA LEU A 89 -1.42 1.92 -68.58
C LEU A 89 -0.86 0.53 -68.90
N ASP A 90 -1.31 -0.09 -69.99
CA ASP A 90 -1.01 -1.47 -70.37
C ASP A 90 -1.28 -2.50 -69.24
N GLN A 91 -2.51 -2.45 -68.70
CA GLN A 91 -2.96 -3.29 -67.60
C GLN A 91 -4.11 -4.22 -68.06
N PRO A 92 -4.26 -5.40 -67.42
CA PRO A 92 -5.42 -6.25 -67.68
C PRO A 92 -6.72 -5.61 -67.17
N ALA A 93 -7.85 -6.00 -67.76
CA ALA A 93 -9.18 -5.53 -67.38
C ALA A 93 -9.51 -5.88 -65.92
N GLU A 94 -9.95 -4.89 -65.14
CA GLU A 94 -10.32 -5.08 -63.74
C GLU A 94 -11.69 -5.76 -63.54
N GLN A 95 -12.51 -5.83 -64.60
CA GLN A 95 -13.88 -6.32 -64.56
C GLN A 95 -14.25 -7.08 -65.83
N THR A 96 -15.15 -8.06 -65.69
CA THR A 96 -15.76 -8.73 -66.83
C THR A 96 -16.96 -7.92 -67.31
N THR A 97 -17.00 -7.60 -68.61
CA THR A 97 -18.14 -6.88 -69.21
C THR A 97 -18.93 -7.81 -70.13
N ILE A 98 -20.24 -7.83 -69.94
CA ILE A 98 -21.20 -8.60 -70.75
C ILE A 98 -22.20 -7.68 -71.42
N THR A 99 -22.71 -8.12 -72.57
CA THR A 99 -23.77 -7.44 -73.30
C THR A 99 -25.14 -7.94 -72.85
N LEU A 100 -26.07 -7.03 -72.53
CA LEU A 100 -27.42 -7.39 -72.08
C LEU A 100 -28.45 -7.38 -73.21
N ASP A 101 -28.32 -6.43 -74.15
CA ASP A 101 -29.23 -6.22 -75.27
C ASP A 101 -28.48 -6.10 -76.61
N GLU A 102 -29.24 -6.09 -77.70
CA GLU A 102 -28.71 -5.77 -79.03
C GLU A 102 -28.48 -4.27 -79.19
N GLY A 103 -27.44 -3.89 -79.92
CA GLY A 103 -27.02 -2.50 -80.04
C GLY A 103 -25.77 -2.31 -80.90
N VAL A 104 -25.12 -1.15 -80.75
CA VAL A 104 -23.93 -0.78 -81.51
C VAL A 104 -22.83 -0.34 -80.54
N LEU A 105 -21.67 -0.98 -80.67
CA LEU A 105 -20.44 -0.64 -79.94
C LEU A 105 -19.44 -0.07 -80.93
N TRP A 106 -18.83 1.06 -80.59
CA TRP A 106 -17.70 1.59 -81.33
C TRP A 106 -16.43 1.04 -80.71
N GLN A 107 -15.59 0.39 -81.51
CA GLN A 107 -14.30 -0.10 -81.07
C GLN A 107 -13.16 0.66 -81.75
N VAL A 108 -12.10 0.95 -81.01
CA VAL A 108 -10.83 1.42 -81.55
C VAL A 108 -9.77 0.37 -81.22
N PRO A 109 -9.25 -0.37 -82.21
CA PRO A 109 -8.25 -1.41 -81.98
C PRO A 109 -7.06 -0.90 -81.19
N ARG A 110 -6.56 -1.67 -80.22
CA ARG A 110 -5.48 -1.27 -79.30
C ARG A 110 -4.24 -0.71 -80.02
N GLN A 111 -3.85 -1.30 -81.15
CA GLN A 111 -2.70 -0.82 -81.94
C GLN A 111 -2.94 0.59 -82.52
N LYS A 112 -4.14 0.84 -83.08
CA LYS A 112 -4.52 2.15 -83.61
C LYS A 112 -4.65 3.18 -82.46
N PHE A 113 -5.26 2.78 -81.34
CA PHE A 113 -5.40 3.64 -80.18
C PHE A 113 -4.05 4.05 -79.59
N SER A 114 -3.11 3.11 -79.47
CA SER A 114 -1.74 3.39 -79.00
C SER A 114 -1.01 4.40 -79.91
N ALA A 115 -1.15 4.27 -81.24
CA ALA A 115 -0.60 5.24 -82.19
C ALA A 115 -1.21 6.64 -82.03
N ILE A 116 -2.53 6.72 -81.83
CA ILE A 116 -3.23 8.00 -81.59
C ILE A 116 -2.75 8.65 -80.29
N VAL A 117 -2.58 7.88 -79.22
CA VAL A 117 -2.10 8.39 -77.92
C VAL A 117 -0.65 8.91 -78.02
N GLN A 118 0.22 8.26 -78.80
CA GLN A 118 1.58 8.75 -79.05
C GLN A 118 1.59 10.08 -79.81
N GLN A 119 0.66 10.28 -80.73
CA GLN A 119 0.54 11.50 -81.53
C GLN A 119 -0.16 12.64 -80.77
N TYR A 120 -1.10 12.32 -79.86
CA TYR A 120 -1.87 13.27 -79.07
C TYR A 120 -1.77 12.98 -77.56
N PRO A 121 -0.69 13.41 -76.89
CA PRO A 121 -0.46 13.12 -75.47
C PRO A 121 -1.55 13.66 -74.52
N ALA A 122 -2.35 14.63 -74.97
CA ALA A 122 -3.49 15.17 -74.22
C ALA A 122 -4.51 14.09 -73.78
N ILE A 123 -4.62 12.99 -74.54
CA ILE A 123 -5.49 11.84 -74.21
C ILE A 123 -5.00 11.13 -72.93
N ALA A 124 -3.69 10.98 -72.76
CA ALA A 124 -3.10 10.40 -71.56
C ALA A 124 -3.15 11.35 -70.35
N GLN A 125 -3.12 12.67 -70.59
CA GLN A 125 -3.20 13.69 -69.54
C GLN A 125 -4.56 13.69 -68.83
N LEU A 126 -5.65 13.43 -69.57
CA LEU A 126 -7.01 13.40 -69.03
C LEU A 126 -7.21 12.26 -68.00
N VAL A 127 -6.70 11.06 -68.28
CA VAL A 127 -6.74 9.94 -67.32
C VAL A 127 -5.80 10.21 -66.13
N SER A 128 -4.68 10.89 -66.36
CA SER A 128 -3.77 11.27 -65.28
C SER A 128 -4.41 12.25 -64.29
N GLN A 129 -5.23 13.19 -64.78
CA GLN A 129 -5.99 14.13 -63.92
C GLN A 129 -7.06 13.42 -63.09
N GLN A 130 -7.85 12.54 -63.70
CA GLN A 130 -8.87 11.77 -62.96
C GLN A 130 -8.26 10.85 -61.90
N LEU A 131 -7.13 10.22 -62.20
CA LEU A 131 -6.40 9.41 -61.21
C LEU A 131 -5.83 10.27 -60.08
N ALA A 132 -5.35 11.48 -60.37
CA ALA A 132 -4.84 12.39 -59.36
C ALA A 132 -5.94 12.86 -58.40
N GLU A 133 -7.13 13.21 -58.90
CA GLU A 133 -8.28 13.61 -58.08
C GLU A 133 -8.77 12.45 -57.19
N ALA A 134 -8.93 11.25 -57.77
CA ALA A 134 -9.33 10.06 -57.00
C ALA A 134 -8.29 9.68 -55.94
N LEU A 135 -6.99 9.86 -56.23
CA LEU A 135 -5.91 9.64 -55.27
C LEU A 135 -5.95 10.68 -54.14
N GLN A 136 -6.19 11.96 -54.45
CA GLN A 136 -6.32 13.02 -53.45
C GLN A 136 -7.50 12.78 -52.50
N GLU A 137 -8.65 12.35 -53.02
CA GLU A 137 -9.83 12.03 -52.20
C GLU A 137 -9.59 10.79 -51.31
N ALA A 138 -8.96 9.75 -51.86
CA ALA A 138 -8.58 8.57 -51.10
C ALA A 138 -7.54 8.89 -50.02
N GLU A 139 -6.55 9.73 -50.33
CA GLU A 139 -5.53 10.19 -49.38
C GLU A 139 -6.14 11.05 -48.27
N ALA A 140 -7.06 11.96 -48.60
CA ALA A 140 -7.77 12.78 -47.62
C ALA A 140 -8.60 11.92 -46.65
N THR A 141 -9.32 10.93 -47.17
CA THR A 141 -10.11 10.00 -46.36
C THR A 141 -9.22 9.15 -45.44
N LEU A 142 -8.11 8.64 -45.98
CA LEU A 142 -7.17 7.83 -45.23
C LEU A 142 -6.42 8.64 -44.15
N ASN A 143 -6.08 9.89 -44.45
CA ASN A 143 -5.48 10.81 -43.49
C ASN A 143 -6.45 11.17 -42.36
N PHE A 144 -7.74 11.37 -42.68
CA PHE A 144 -8.77 11.60 -41.67
C PHE A 144 -8.91 10.41 -40.71
N GLU A 145 -9.03 9.18 -41.23
CA GLU A 145 -9.14 7.97 -40.41
C GLU A 145 -7.86 7.71 -39.59
N ARG A 146 -6.67 7.96 -40.15
CA ARG A 146 -5.40 7.86 -39.40
C ARG A 146 -5.34 8.84 -38.23
N GLU A 147 -5.74 10.09 -38.44
CA GLU A 147 -5.72 11.09 -37.38
C GLU A 147 -6.80 10.80 -36.33
N ARG A 148 -7.98 10.33 -36.76
CA ARG A 148 -9.05 9.85 -35.87
C ARG A 148 -8.53 8.71 -34.97
N GLU A 149 -7.89 7.69 -35.55
CA GLU A 149 -7.30 6.60 -34.78
C GLU A 149 -6.22 7.11 -33.82
N ARG A 150 -5.32 7.99 -34.29
CA ARG A 150 -4.26 8.57 -33.47
C ARG A 150 -4.79 9.32 -32.25
N VAL A 151 -5.82 10.15 -32.43
CA VAL A 151 -6.42 10.95 -31.35
C VAL A 151 -7.21 10.07 -30.37
N LEU A 152 -7.94 9.07 -30.87
CA LEU A 152 -8.79 8.22 -30.02
C LEU A 152 -8.00 7.10 -29.31
N ARG A 153 -6.87 6.64 -29.86
CA ARG A 153 -6.07 5.51 -29.36
C ARG A 153 -5.80 5.51 -27.85
N PRO A 154 -5.47 6.64 -27.19
CA PRO A 154 -5.23 6.67 -25.74
C PRO A 154 -6.48 6.35 -24.90
N TYR A 155 -7.68 6.52 -25.48
CA TYR A 155 -8.96 6.44 -24.79
C TYR A 155 -9.81 5.24 -25.21
N LEU A 156 -9.41 4.49 -26.24
CA LEU A 156 -10.18 3.36 -26.76
C LEU A 156 -10.29 2.21 -25.74
N MET A 157 -11.52 1.75 -25.52
CA MET A 157 -11.82 0.51 -24.79
C MET A 157 -12.14 -0.61 -25.78
N THR A 158 -11.19 -1.52 -25.98
CA THR A 158 -11.29 -2.59 -26.99
C THR A 158 -11.80 -3.92 -26.43
N LYS A 159 -11.96 -4.06 -25.11
CA LYS A 159 -12.30 -5.33 -24.47
C LYS A 159 -13.43 -5.16 -23.47
N VAL A 160 -14.40 -6.06 -23.57
CA VAL A 160 -15.41 -6.30 -22.52
C VAL A 160 -14.94 -7.44 -21.64
N ARG A 161 -15.11 -7.32 -20.33
CA ARG A 161 -14.98 -8.47 -19.44
C ARG A 161 -16.26 -9.32 -19.54
N ARG A 162 -16.33 -10.42 -18.77
CA ARG A 162 -17.56 -11.22 -18.71
C ARG A 162 -18.74 -10.37 -18.19
N GLY A 163 -19.95 -10.76 -18.57
CA GLY A 163 -21.20 -10.17 -18.08
C GLY A 163 -21.38 -10.26 -16.57
N ILE A 164 -22.47 -9.70 -16.05
CA ILE A 164 -22.80 -9.72 -14.62
C ILE A 164 -22.92 -11.17 -14.12
N VAL A 165 -22.08 -11.55 -13.16
CA VAL A 165 -22.04 -12.88 -12.54
C VAL A 165 -22.98 -12.91 -11.33
N GLY A 166 -23.67 -14.03 -11.14
CA GLY A 166 -24.57 -14.25 -10.01
C GLY A 166 -26.03 -14.50 -10.39
N SER A 167 -26.78 -15.07 -9.44
CA SER A 167 -28.19 -15.46 -9.56
C SER A 167 -29.10 -14.70 -8.61
N SER A 168 -28.55 -13.79 -7.78
CA SER A 168 -29.37 -12.98 -6.88
C SER A 168 -30.37 -12.12 -7.65
N ARG A 169 -31.47 -11.75 -6.99
CA ARG A 169 -32.47 -10.80 -7.53
C ARG A 169 -31.83 -9.50 -8.05
N TYR A 170 -30.73 -9.07 -7.41
CA TYR A 170 -29.99 -7.87 -7.77
C TYR A 170 -29.19 -8.05 -9.06
N ALA A 171 -28.52 -9.20 -9.22
CA ALA A 171 -27.79 -9.53 -10.45
C ALA A 171 -28.73 -9.72 -11.65
N VAL A 172 -29.89 -10.36 -11.43
CA VAL A 172 -30.93 -10.54 -12.47
C VAL A 172 -31.49 -9.18 -12.91
N ARG A 173 -31.88 -8.33 -11.95
CA ARG A 173 -32.38 -6.99 -12.25
C ARG A 173 -31.34 -6.14 -13.00
N LEU A 174 -30.08 -6.16 -12.55
CA LEU A 174 -29.01 -5.41 -13.21
C LEU A 174 -28.81 -5.88 -14.67
N ARG A 175 -28.89 -7.17 -14.96
CA ARG A 175 -28.85 -7.68 -16.34
C ARG A 175 -30.03 -7.20 -17.19
N GLN A 176 -31.22 -7.12 -16.62
CA GLN A 176 -32.40 -6.59 -17.31
C GLN A 176 -32.26 -5.10 -17.59
N ASP A 177 -31.75 -4.31 -16.64
CA ASP A 177 -31.53 -2.87 -16.80
C ASP A 177 -30.46 -2.59 -17.88
N ILE A 178 -29.37 -3.37 -17.89
CA ILE A 178 -28.36 -3.31 -18.95
C ILE A 178 -28.98 -3.61 -20.32
N ARG A 179 -29.80 -4.66 -20.43
CA ARG A 179 -30.44 -5.05 -21.69
C ARG A 179 -31.45 -3.99 -22.17
N LYS A 180 -32.22 -3.38 -21.28
CA LYS A 180 -33.09 -2.25 -21.67
C LYS A 180 -32.30 -1.06 -22.19
N ALA A 181 -31.13 -0.81 -21.62
CA ALA A 181 -30.25 0.25 -22.11
C ALA A 181 -29.62 -0.09 -23.47
N THR A 182 -29.56 -1.36 -23.92
CA THR A 182 -29.04 -1.67 -25.27
C THR A 182 -30.02 -1.33 -26.39
N ASP A 183 -31.31 -1.18 -26.08
CA ASP A 183 -32.38 -1.04 -27.07
C ASP A 183 -32.45 0.37 -27.70
N ASP A 184 -31.88 1.39 -27.04
CA ASP A 184 -31.82 2.76 -27.56
C ASP A 184 -30.42 3.39 -27.44
N ARG A 185 -30.23 4.52 -28.14
CA ARG A 185 -28.99 5.32 -28.14
C ARG A 185 -29.04 6.46 -27.12
N LEU A 186 -29.97 6.45 -26.17
CA LEU A 186 -30.10 7.54 -25.21
C LEU A 186 -28.96 7.53 -24.18
N PRO A 187 -28.62 8.68 -23.60
CA PRO A 187 -27.64 8.76 -22.52
C PRO A 187 -28.00 7.87 -21.32
N VAL A 188 -26.99 7.19 -20.77
CA VAL A 188 -27.17 6.27 -19.63
C VAL A 188 -26.34 6.75 -18.44
N LEU A 189 -26.95 6.83 -17.26
CA LEU A 189 -26.24 7.07 -15.99
C LEU A 189 -26.09 5.76 -15.22
N ILE A 190 -24.87 5.38 -14.87
CA ILE A 190 -24.55 4.20 -14.05
C ILE A 190 -23.96 4.68 -12.74
N PHE A 191 -24.63 4.44 -11.61
CA PHE A 191 -24.16 4.94 -10.33
C PHE A 191 -24.08 3.85 -9.25
N GLY A 192 -23.15 4.04 -8.31
CA GLY A 192 -22.92 3.10 -7.22
C GLY A 192 -21.53 3.26 -6.63
N GLU A 193 -21.31 2.61 -5.49
CA GLU A 193 -20.05 2.67 -4.73
C GLU A 193 -18.78 2.35 -5.56
N PRO A 194 -17.61 2.80 -5.09
CA PRO A 194 -16.33 2.48 -5.72
C PRO A 194 -16.11 0.97 -5.82
N GLY A 195 -15.41 0.55 -6.88
CA GLY A 195 -15.01 -0.86 -7.08
C GLY A 195 -16.10 -1.80 -7.59
N LEU A 196 -17.20 -1.29 -8.15
CA LEU A 196 -18.29 -2.08 -8.73
C LEU A 196 -18.15 -2.40 -10.23
N ASN A 197 -16.99 -2.12 -10.83
CA ASN A 197 -16.73 -2.30 -12.27
C ASN A 197 -17.79 -1.65 -13.18
N LYS A 198 -18.16 -0.41 -12.86
CA LYS A 198 -19.15 0.39 -13.61
C LYS A 198 -18.73 0.62 -15.07
N ASP A 199 -17.43 0.66 -15.33
CA ASP A 199 -16.83 0.73 -16.65
C ASP A 199 -17.13 -0.51 -17.50
N ASN A 200 -17.07 -1.71 -16.92
CA ASN A 200 -17.47 -2.92 -17.62
C ASN A 200 -18.97 -2.93 -17.93
N ILE A 201 -19.81 -2.34 -17.07
CA ILE A 201 -21.25 -2.19 -17.34
C ILE A 201 -21.48 -1.27 -18.54
N ALA A 202 -20.78 -0.14 -18.61
CA ALA A 202 -20.82 0.74 -19.78
C ALA A 202 -20.40 0.02 -21.06
N ALA A 203 -19.32 -0.77 -21.00
CA ALA A 203 -18.86 -1.58 -22.12
C ALA A 203 -19.93 -2.62 -22.54
N LEU A 204 -20.56 -3.33 -21.59
CA LEU A 204 -21.62 -4.29 -21.89
C LEU A 204 -22.82 -3.64 -22.61
N ILE A 205 -23.16 -2.39 -22.27
CA ILE A 205 -24.22 -1.65 -22.95
C ILE A 205 -23.80 -1.30 -24.39
N HIS A 206 -22.59 -0.79 -24.58
CA HIS A 206 -22.09 -0.42 -25.92
C HIS A 206 -22.00 -1.64 -26.84
N PHE A 207 -21.26 -2.68 -26.45
CA PHE A 207 -21.04 -3.86 -27.28
C PHE A 207 -22.29 -4.75 -27.41
N GLY A 208 -23.30 -4.56 -26.55
CA GLY A 208 -24.63 -5.17 -26.67
C GLY A 208 -25.59 -4.41 -27.59
N SER A 209 -25.24 -3.19 -28.03
CA SER A 209 -26.08 -2.34 -28.89
C SER A 209 -25.79 -2.53 -30.39
N ILE A 210 -26.57 -1.85 -31.23
CA ILE A 210 -26.38 -1.84 -32.70
C ILE A 210 -25.01 -1.23 -33.07
N ASP A 211 -24.49 -0.33 -32.25
CA ASP A 211 -23.24 0.42 -32.49
C ASP A 211 -21.99 -0.33 -32.00
N ARG A 212 -22.06 -1.65 -31.79
CA ARG A 212 -20.95 -2.47 -31.24
C ARG A 212 -19.64 -2.44 -32.04
N HIS A 213 -19.70 -2.00 -33.31
CA HIS A 213 -18.55 -1.89 -34.21
C HIS A 213 -17.96 -0.47 -34.22
N GLU A 214 -18.64 0.50 -33.62
CA GLU A 214 -18.17 1.88 -33.48
C GLU A 214 -17.22 2.00 -32.28
N PRO A 215 -16.38 3.06 -32.18
CA PRO A 215 -15.43 3.20 -31.08
C PRO A 215 -16.13 3.48 -29.74
N LEU A 216 -15.70 2.75 -28.70
CA LEU A 216 -15.97 3.08 -27.30
C LEU A 216 -14.77 3.80 -26.69
N VAL A 217 -14.98 5.04 -26.27
CA VAL A 217 -13.94 5.94 -25.76
C VAL A 217 -14.19 6.22 -24.29
N LYS A 218 -13.25 5.87 -23.40
CA LYS A 218 -13.32 6.14 -21.96
C LYS A 218 -12.49 7.36 -21.60
N LEU A 219 -13.14 8.31 -20.94
CA LEU A 219 -12.54 9.54 -20.48
C LEU A 219 -12.82 9.70 -18.98
N ASN A 220 -11.78 9.86 -18.16
CA ASN A 220 -11.95 10.13 -16.73
C ASN A 220 -12.12 11.64 -16.49
N CYS A 221 -13.19 12.05 -15.80
CA CYS A 221 -13.50 13.48 -15.65
C CYS A 221 -12.41 14.25 -14.90
N ASN A 222 -11.68 13.59 -13.99
CA ASN A 222 -10.53 14.18 -13.30
C ASN A 222 -9.31 14.48 -14.19
N THR A 223 -9.26 13.93 -15.41
CA THR A 223 -8.20 14.20 -16.40
C THR A 223 -8.56 15.29 -17.40
N LEU A 224 -9.80 15.80 -17.37
CA LEU A 224 -10.23 16.87 -18.27
C LEU A 224 -9.60 18.21 -17.89
N GLN A 225 -9.13 18.97 -18.89
CA GLN A 225 -8.78 20.36 -18.69
C GLN A 225 -10.00 21.16 -18.23
N ALA A 226 -9.80 22.12 -17.32
CA ALA A 226 -10.88 22.96 -16.78
C ALA A 226 -11.64 23.75 -17.85
N ASN A 227 -11.02 24.03 -19.00
CA ASN A 227 -11.62 24.72 -20.13
C ASN A 227 -12.47 23.81 -21.04
N GLY A 228 -12.41 22.48 -20.90
CA GLY A 228 -13.21 21.52 -21.68
C GLY A 228 -12.78 21.35 -23.15
N ALA A 229 -11.63 21.90 -23.52
CA ALA A 229 -11.14 21.92 -24.90
C ALA A 229 -10.97 20.52 -25.53
N ASP A 230 -10.53 19.56 -24.73
CA ASP A 230 -10.30 18.18 -25.20
C ASP A 230 -11.63 17.50 -25.54
N LEU A 231 -12.71 17.80 -24.81
CA LEU A 231 -14.02 17.18 -25.00
C LEU A 231 -14.84 17.88 -26.10
N PHE A 232 -14.94 19.21 -26.03
CA PHE A 232 -15.81 20.04 -26.87
C PHE A 232 -15.09 20.73 -28.04
N GLY A 233 -13.75 20.68 -28.10
CA GLY A 233 -12.96 21.36 -29.13
C GLY A 233 -12.72 22.85 -28.85
N ARG A 234 -11.88 23.49 -29.66
CA ARG A 234 -11.60 24.95 -29.59
C ARG A 234 -11.81 25.59 -30.96
N GLY A 235 -12.80 26.47 -31.09
CA GLY A 235 -13.17 27.09 -32.37
C GLY A 235 -13.36 26.03 -33.48
N HIS A 236 -12.54 26.09 -34.53
CA HIS A 236 -12.55 25.10 -35.63
C HIS A 236 -11.83 23.78 -35.34
N ARG A 237 -11.10 23.63 -34.22
CA ARG A 237 -10.46 22.36 -33.87
C ARG A 237 -11.45 21.39 -33.26
N SER A 238 -11.54 20.20 -33.86
CA SER A 238 -12.38 19.09 -33.42
C SER A 238 -12.01 18.58 -32.02
N GLY A 239 -13.01 18.44 -31.16
CA GLY A 239 -12.88 17.77 -29.86
C GLY A 239 -13.10 16.26 -29.96
N ILE A 240 -12.97 15.55 -28.84
CA ILE A 240 -13.20 14.10 -28.77
C ILE A 240 -14.64 13.74 -29.22
N LEU A 241 -15.64 14.58 -28.93
CA LEU A 241 -17.01 14.37 -29.40
C LEU A 241 -17.14 14.38 -30.93
N ASP A 242 -16.36 15.23 -31.61
CA ASP A 242 -16.32 15.29 -33.08
C ASP A 242 -15.65 14.02 -33.65
N TRP A 243 -14.52 13.58 -33.08
CA TRP A 243 -13.76 12.42 -33.56
C TRP A 243 -14.46 11.07 -33.33
N ILE A 244 -15.28 10.96 -32.28
CA ILE A 244 -16.04 9.74 -31.99
C ILE A 244 -17.11 9.49 -33.06
N GLY A 245 -17.76 10.55 -33.57
CA GLY A 245 -18.88 10.45 -34.49
C GLY A 245 -20.03 9.63 -33.88
N ARG A 246 -20.43 8.54 -34.54
CA ARG A 246 -21.51 7.65 -34.09
C ARG A 246 -21.15 6.70 -32.95
N GLY A 247 -19.92 6.73 -32.45
CA GLY A 247 -19.46 5.88 -31.35
C GLY A 247 -20.03 6.25 -29.97
N THR A 248 -19.42 5.69 -28.93
CA THR A 248 -19.86 5.89 -27.55
C THR A 248 -18.76 6.54 -26.72
N LEU A 249 -19.09 7.67 -26.08
CA LEU A 249 -18.27 8.32 -25.08
C LEU A 249 -18.70 7.85 -23.68
N MET A 250 -17.77 7.24 -22.96
CA MET A 250 -17.91 6.93 -21.54
C MET A 250 -17.21 7.99 -20.68
N LEU A 251 -17.98 8.73 -19.89
CA LEU A 251 -17.49 9.65 -18.87
C LEU A 251 -17.38 8.94 -17.52
N ASN A 252 -16.16 8.72 -17.05
CA ASN A 252 -15.87 8.05 -15.79
C ASN A 252 -15.77 9.05 -14.62
N ASN A 253 -16.35 8.71 -13.47
CA ASN A 253 -16.36 9.53 -12.25
C ASN A 253 -16.89 10.96 -12.50
N LEU A 254 -18.16 11.07 -12.90
CA LEU A 254 -18.79 12.33 -13.28
C LEU A 254 -18.77 13.39 -12.16
N GLU A 255 -18.73 12.98 -10.91
CA GLU A 255 -18.57 13.85 -9.74
C GLU A 255 -17.26 14.65 -9.72
N ASP A 256 -16.24 14.21 -10.46
CA ASP A 256 -14.94 14.90 -10.57
C ASP A 256 -14.91 15.89 -11.75
N LEU A 257 -16.04 16.12 -12.41
CA LEU A 257 -16.13 17.06 -13.52
C LEU A 257 -15.87 18.50 -13.03
N PRO A 258 -15.00 19.28 -13.71
CA PRO A 258 -14.83 20.69 -13.40
C PRO A 258 -16.17 21.45 -13.45
N PRO A 259 -16.49 22.29 -12.44
CA PRO A 259 -17.81 22.91 -12.30
C PRO A 259 -18.20 23.79 -13.49
N HIS A 260 -17.22 24.40 -14.17
CA HIS A 260 -17.45 25.20 -15.37
C HIS A 260 -17.95 24.38 -16.58
N LEU A 261 -17.72 23.06 -16.60
CA LEU A 261 -18.14 22.17 -17.68
C LEU A 261 -19.50 21.52 -17.40
N GLU A 262 -20.00 21.58 -16.17
CA GLU A 262 -21.27 20.97 -15.77
C GLU A 262 -22.44 21.55 -16.59
N ALA A 263 -22.48 22.87 -16.77
CA ALA A 263 -23.52 23.54 -17.56
C ALA A 263 -23.52 23.10 -19.04
N GLN A 264 -22.34 22.96 -19.65
CA GLN A 264 -22.21 22.51 -21.04
C GLN A 264 -22.59 21.04 -21.19
N LEU A 265 -22.21 20.18 -20.24
CA LEU A 265 -22.60 18.78 -20.25
C LEU A 265 -24.12 18.62 -20.05
N ILE A 266 -24.74 19.38 -19.14
CA ILE A 266 -26.19 19.36 -18.95
C ILE A 266 -26.89 19.78 -20.25
N ARG A 267 -26.38 20.81 -20.95
CA ARG A 267 -26.91 21.20 -22.27
C ARG A 267 -26.81 20.03 -23.27
N LEU A 268 -25.65 19.38 -23.37
CA LEU A 268 -25.45 18.22 -24.24
C LEU A 268 -26.41 17.06 -23.91
N LEU A 269 -26.64 16.80 -22.63
CA LEU A 269 -27.57 15.76 -22.16
C LEU A 269 -29.04 16.16 -22.33
N ALA A 270 -29.37 17.45 -22.35
CA ALA A 270 -30.74 17.94 -22.52
C ALA A 270 -31.13 18.04 -24.00
N THR A 271 -30.28 18.62 -24.85
CA THR A 271 -30.60 18.95 -26.25
C THR A 271 -29.82 18.13 -27.27
N GLY A 272 -28.65 17.58 -26.90
CA GLY A 272 -27.72 16.95 -27.86
C GLY A 272 -26.77 17.92 -28.55
N GLU A 273 -26.82 19.19 -28.15
CA GLU A 273 -25.97 20.24 -28.66
C GLU A 273 -24.88 20.61 -27.66
N TYR A 274 -23.71 20.96 -28.18
CA TYR A 274 -22.64 21.57 -27.39
C TYR A 274 -22.04 22.75 -28.14
N ALA A 275 -21.37 23.63 -27.42
CA ALA A 275 -20.65 24.78 -27.98
C ALA A 275 -19.15 24.53 -27.86
N ALA A 276 -18.39 24.78 -28.94
CA ALA A 276 -16.94 24.73 -28.88
C ALA A 276 -16.39 25.84 -27.96
N VAL A 277 -15.26 25.57 -27.31
CA VAL A 277 -14.63 26.54 -26.41
C VAL A 277 -14.13 27.74 -27.22
N PRO A 278 -14.46 28.99 -26.83
CA PRO A 278 -13.99 30.19 -27.54
C PRO A 278 -12.46 30.33 -27.41
N ARG A 279 -11.80 30.87 -28.43
CA ARG A 279 -10.39 31.25 -28.32
C ARG A 279 -10.29 32.44 -27.36
N PRO A 280 -9.39 32.41 -26.35
CA PRO A 280 -9.00 33.65 -25.70
C PRO A 280 -8.30 34.53 -26.75
N ASN A 281 -8.74 35.78 -26.89
CA ASN A 281 -8.28 36.78 -27.87
C ASN A 281 -6.85 36.57 -28.39
N GLU A 282 -6.72 36.21 -29.67
CA GLU A 282 -5.49 36.44 -30.44
C GLU A 282 -5.47 37.93 -30.83
N GLY A 283 -4.58 38.71 -30.23
CA GLY A 283 -4.20 40.03 -30.73
C GLY A 283 -3.72 41.00 -29.65
N LEU A 284 -2.41 41.01 -29.37
CA LEU A 284 -1.55 42.19 -29.49
C LEU A 284 -0.16 41.87 -28.93
N THR A 285 0.80 41.93 -29.84
CA THR A 285 2.24 41.96 -29.59
C THR A 285 2.65 43.22 -28.82
N ASP A 286 3.71 43.03 -28.04
CA ASP A 286 4.65 44.01 -27.51
C ASP A 286 4.43 44.65 -26.13
N SER A 287 5.53 44.51 -25.36
CA SER A 287 6.01 45.32 -24.23
C SER A 287 5.48 45.03 -22.80
N SER A 288 6.35 44.35 -22.05
CA SER A 288 6.84 44.71 -20.71
C SER A 288 5.95 45.53 -19.77
N SER A 289 5.80 44.98 -18.56
CA SER A 289 6.01 45.58 -17.24
C SER A 289 4.90 45.23 -16.24
N ALA A 290 5.37 44.99 -15.02
CA ALA A 290 4.59 44.68 -13.85
C ALA A 290 3.67 45.85 -13.45
N GLU A 291 2.51 45.56 -12.87
CA GLU A 291 2.25 45.79 -11.44
C GLU A 291 0.78 45.53 -11.08
N SER A 292 0.62 45.09 -9.85
CA SER A 292 -0.60 44.93 -9.08
C SER A 292 -1.43 46.22 -8.99
N SER A 293 -2.75 46.13 -9.14
CA SER A 293 -3.70 46.77 -8.22
C SER A 293 -5.14 46.28 -8.43
N SER A 294 -5.78 45.99 -7.31
CA SER A 294 -7.22 45.82 -7.10
C SER A 294 -8.03 47.09 -7.40
N VAL A 295 -9.30 46.94 -7.80
CA VAL A 295 -10.52 47.52 -7.15
C VAL A 295 -11.77 47.27 -8.02
N ASP A 296 -12.86 47.02 -7.30
CA ASP A 296 -14.25 46.79 -7.72
C ASP A 296 -14.84 47.82 -8.72
N SER A 297 -15.58 47.34 -9.73
CA SER A 297 -17.04 47.54 -9.84
C SER A 297 -17.62 47.05 -11.18
N PRO A 298 -18.91 46.65 -11.19
CA PRO A 298 -19.53 45.93 -12.29
C PRO A 298 -20.15 46.90 -13.30
N ASN A 299 -19.85 46.74 -14.58
CA ASN A 299 -20.76 47.20 -15.63
C ASN A 299 -20.74 46.27 -16.83
N SER A 300 -21.96 45.88 -17.16
CA SER A 300 -22.41 45.08 -18.27
C SER A 300 -22.13 45.72 -19.63
N THR A 301 -21.46 44.98 -20.51
CA THR A 301 -21.83 44.88 -21.93
C THR A 301 -21.38 43.51 -22.44
N ALA A 302 -22.36 42.67 -22.76
CA ALA A 302 -22.18 41.35 -23.33
C ALA A 302 -21.73 41.47 -24.79
N ASP A 303 -20.42 41.44 -25.04
CA ASP A 303 -19.90 41.20 -26.36
C ASP A 303 -20.07 39.71 -26.71
N THR A 304 -20.89 39.49 -27.73
CA THR A 304 -21.37 38.20 -28.17
C THR A 304 -20.26 37.48 -28.93
N ALA A 305 -19.39 36.76 -28.21
CA ALA A 305 -18.49 35.79 -28.82
C ALA A 305 -19.34 34.65 -29.40
N SER A 306 -19.53 34.66 -30.72
CA SER A 306 -20.29 33.67 -31.48
C SER A 306 -19.65 32.28 -31.29
N SER A 307 -20.20 31.50 -30.37
CA SER A 307 -19.83 30.11 -30.15
C SER A 307 -20.60 29.24 -31.14
N THR A 308 -19.90 28.56 -32.04
CA THR A 308 -20.52 27.65 -33.00
C THR A 308 -21.18 26.50 -32.24
N ILE A 309 -22.52 26.39 -32.32
CA ILE A 309 -23.28 25.28 -31.77
C ILE A 309 -23.13 24.08 -32.70
N LYS A 310 -22.74 22.93 -32.15
CA LYS A 310 -22.60 21.65 -32.85
C LYS A 310 -23.53 20.60 -32.27
N PHE A 311 -23.91 19.62 -33.08
CA PHE A 311 -24.68 18.45 -32.67
C PHE A 311 -23.75 17.25 -32.48
N SER A 312 -23.95 16.49 -31.40
CA SER A 312 -23.22 15.24 -31.16
C SER A 312 -24.02 14.03 -31.61
N GLU A 313 -23.44 13.21 -32.49
CA GLU A 313 -23.98 11.89 -32.86
C GLU A 313 -23.56 10.79 -31.87
N ALA A 314 -22.66 11.12 -30.93
CA ALA A 314 -22.09 10.17 -30.00
C ALA A 314 -23.09 9.78 -28.91
N ARG A 315 -23.10 8.50 -28.56
CA ARG A 315 -23.81 7.99 -27.40
C ARG A 315 -23.03 8.33 -26.13
N ILE A 316 -23.69 8.84 -25.10
CA ILE A 316 -23.02 9.22 -23.83
C ILE A 316 -23.39 8.22 -22.72
N ILE A 317 -22.38 7.60 -22.11
CA ILE A 317 -22.56 6.78 -20.91
C ILE A 317 -21.76 7.40 -19.77
N MET A 318 -22.40 7.64 -18.64
CA MET A 318 -21.78 8.28 -17.49
C MET A 318 -21.71 7.32 -16.33
N THR A 319 -20.62 7.37 -15.57
CA THR A 319 -20.52 6.65 -14.30
C THR A 319 -20.31 7.61 -13.13
N SER A 320 -20.94 7.34 -12.00
CA SER A 320 -20.79 8.16 -10.79
C SER A 320 -20.80 7.33 -9.50
N GLU A 321 -20.13 7.80 -8.45
CA GLU A 321 -20.25 7.23 -7.10
C GLU A 321 -21.45 7.73 -6.31
N LYS A 322 -21.97 8.90 -6.68
CA LYS A 322 -23.08 9.55 -6.00
C LYS A 322 -24.29 9.64 -6.92
N ILE A 323 -25.44 9.92 -6.33
CA ILE A 323 -26.63 10.29 -7.09
C ILE A 323 -26.42 11.74 -7.54
N LEU A 324 -26.64 12.01 -8.83
CA LEU A 324 -26.51 13.33 -9.44
C LEU A 324 -27.88 13.79 -9.93
N PRO A 325 -28.68 14.47 -9.07
CA PRO A 325 -30.07 14.83 -9.41
C PRO A 325 -30.18 15.75 -10.62
N GLN A 326 -29.16 16.56 -10.91
CA GLN A 326 -29.13 17.46 -12.06
C GLN A 326 -29.12 16.67 -13.39
N VAL A 327 -28.37 15.57 -13.44
CA VAL A 327 -28.25 14.70 -14.61
C VAL A 327 -29.49 13.81 -14.77
N GLU A 328 -30.02 13.27 -13.68
CA GLU A 328 -31.24 12.42 -13.73
C GLU A 328 -32.49 13.18 -14.20
N LYS A 329 -32.55 14.50 -13.98
CA LYS A 329 -33.65 15.35 -14.45
C LYS A 329 -33.58 15.66 -15.94
N CYS A 330 -32.47 15.36 -16.62
CA CYS A 330 -32.32 15.65 -18.05
C CYS A 330 -33.22 14.73 -18.89
N LYS A 331 -34.04 15.32 -19.77
CA LYS A 331 -35.08 14.62 -20.54
C LYS A 331 -34.56 13.43 -21.38
N ARG A 332 -33.31 13.48 -21.87
CA ARG A 332 -32.73 12.39 -22.68
C ARG A 332 -32.14 11.27 -21.84
N VAL A 333 -31.87 11.46 -20.54
CA VAL A 333 -31.31 10.44 -19.65
C VAL A 333 -32.44 9.53 -19.15
N ARG A 334 -32.86 8.58 -19.99
CA ARG A 334 -33.98 7.67 -19.67
C ARG A 334 -33.56 6.50 -18.77
N HIS A 335 -32.29 6.10 -18.86
CA HIS A 335 -31.76 4.94 -18.15
C HIS A 335 -30.84 5.39 -17.02
N SER A 336 -31.30 5.25 -15.78
CA SER A 336 -30.49 5.42 -14.56
C SER A 336 -30.33 4.05 -13.88
N ILE A 337 -29.12 3.47 -13.96
CA ILE A 337 -28.80 2.13 -13.50
C ILE A 337 -28.04 2.21 -12.17
N LYS A 338 -28.72 1.85 -11.09
CA LYS A 338 -28.08 1.69 -9.78
C LYS A 338 -27.37 0.34 -9.69
N VAL A 339 -26.06 0.35 -9.44
CA VAL A 339 -25.28 -0.85 -9.22
C VAL A 339 -25.27 -1.18 -7.72
N PRO A 340 -25.90 -2.28 -7.27
CA PRO A 340 -25.94 -2.60 -5.84
C PRO A 340 -24.56 -3.00 -5.31
N PRO A 341 -24.18 -2.58 -4.09
CA PRO A 341 -22.91 -2.95 -3.49
C PRO A 341 -22.85 -4.45 -3.17
N LEU A 342 -21.63 -4.99 -3.08
CA LEU A 342 -21.40 -6.42 -2.91
C LEU A 342 -22.02 -6.96 -1.61
N ARG A 343 -22.01 -6.18 -0.52
CA ARG A 343 -22.63 -6.53 0.77
C ARG A 343 -24.14 -6.83 0.71
N VAL A 344 -24.85 -6.30 -0.29
CA VAL A 344 -26.29 -6.54 -0.47
C VAL A 344 -26.55 -7.78 -1.33
N ARG A 345 -25.56 -8.23 -2.10
CA ARG A 345 -25.63 -9.39 -2.99
C ARG A 345 -24.65 -10.50 -2.58
N LYS A 346 -24.55 -10.76 -1.28
CA LYS A 346 -23.65 -11.78 -0.69
C LYS A 346 -23.83 -13.19 -1.27
N ALA A 347 -25.03 -13.53 -1.75
CA ALA A 347 -25.31 -14.79 -2.43
C ALA A 347 -24.50 -14.99 -3.73
N ASP A 348 -24.12 -13.90 -4.41
CA ASP A 348 -23.37 -13.95 -5.67
C ASP A 348 -21.86 -14.16 -5.47
N ILE A 349 -21.35 -14.01 -4.24
CA ILE A 349 -19.91 -14.07 -3.94
C ILE A 349 -19.31 -15.42 -4.36
N SER A 350 -20.03 -16.52 -4.15
CA SER A 350 -19.57 -17.86 -4.56
C SER A 350 -19.32 -17.93 -6.08
N ALA A 351 -20.30 -17.52 -6.88
CA ALA A 351 -20.18 -17.49 -8.34
C ALA A 351 -19.09 -16.51 -8.80
N GLN A 352 -18.93 -15.38 -8.10
CA GLN A 352 -17.93 -14.37 -8.41
C GLN A 352 -16.50 -14.86 -8.14
N VAL A 353 -16.26 -15.52 -7.00
CA VAL A 353 -14.97 -16.14 -6.67
C VAL A 353 -14.63 -17.20 -7.70
N GLU A 354 -15.59 -18.06 -8.03
CA GLU A 354 -15.43 -19.13 -9.01
C GLU A 354 -15.08 -18.60 -10.41
N TYR A 355 -15.68 -17.47 -10.79
CA TYR A 355 -15.34 -16.75 -12.00
C TYR A 355 -13.89 -16.23 -11.99
N TYR A 356 -13.46 -15.57 -10.91
CA TYR A 356 -12.10 -15.05 -10.80
C TYR A 356 -11.05 -16.16 -10.79
N LEU A 357 -11.30 -17.26 -10.06
CA LEU A 357 -10.43 -18.44 -10.08
C LEU A 357 -10.29 -18.99 -11.51
N SER A 358 -11.41 -19.16 -12.21
CA SER A 358 -11.40 -19.68 -13.59
C SER A 358 -10.66 -18.76 -14.56
N LEU A 359 -10.82 -17.44 -14.41
CA LEU A 359 -10.14 -16.44 -15.25
C LEU A 359 -8.63 -16.46 -15.00
N THR A 360 -8.22 -16.35 -13.74
CA THR A 360 -6.81 -16.25 -13.36
C THR A 360 -6.06 -17.55 -13.62
N CYS A 361 -6.65 -18.72 -13.31
CA CYS A 361 -6.05 -20.02 -13.57
C CYS A 361 -5.82 -20.27 -15.06
N ARG A 362 -6.80 -19.92 -15.93
CA ARG A 362 -6.63 -20.02 -17.39
C ARG A 362 -5.54 -19.10 -17.91
N SER A 363 -5.47 -17.86 -17.41
CA SER A 363 -4.47 -16.90 -17.87
C SER A 363 -3.03 -17.30 -17.50
N ARG A 364 -2.86 -18.12 -16.45
CA ARG A 364 -1.56 -18.55 -15.92
C ARG A 364 -1.20 -20.01 -16.21
N GLY A 365 -2.12 -20.79 -16.78
CA GLY A 365 -1.91 -22.22 -17.02
C GLY A 365 -1.81 -23.08 -15.75
N ILE A 366 -2.40 -22.65 -14.64
CA ILE A 366 -2.36 -23.38 -13.35
C ILE A 366 -3.65 -24.18 -13.11
N ALA A 367 -3.55 -25.28 -12.39
CA ALA A 367 -4.72 -26.06 -11.96
C ALA A 367 -5.65 -25.19 -11.09
N LYS A 368 -6.96 -25.36 -11.28
CA LYS A 368 -7.96 -24.59 -10.55
C LYS A 368 -8.20 -25.21 -9.17
N PRO A 369 -7.91 -24.50 -8.07
CA PRO A 369 -8.20 -25.02 -6.74
C PRO A 369 -9.68 -24.87 -6.40
N SER A 370 -10.15 -25.70 -5.47
CA SER A 370 -11.47 -25.53 -4.84
C SER A 370 -11.38 -24.57 -3.66
N VAL A 371 -12.51 -23.96 -3.25
CA VAL A 371 -12.59 -23.08 -2.07
C VAL A 371 -13.32 -23.81 -0.97
N THR A 372 -12.77 -23.85 0.24
CA THR A 372 -13.42 -24.57 1.33
C THR A 372 -14.73 -23.89 1.77
N PRO A 373 -15.73 -24.64 2.27
CA PRO A 373 -17.00 -24.07 2.74
C PRO A 373 -16.85 -23.03 3.85
N GLU A 374 -15.83 -23.17 4.72
CA GLU A 374 -15.48 -22.21 5.78
C GLU A 374 -15.00 -20.89 5.18
N ALA A 375 -14.08 -20.97 4.21
CA ALA A 375 -13.54 -19.81 3.52
C ALA A 375 -14.66 -19.04 2.81
N LEU A 376 -15.57 -19.75 2.14
CA LEU A 376 -16.70 -19.14 1.44
C LEU A 376 -17.67 -18.47 2.41
N ARG A 377 -18.03 -19.12 3.52
CA ARG A 377 -18.86 -18.52 4.59
C ARG A 377 -18.22 -17.25 5.13
N ARG A 378 -16.90 -17.26 5.34
CA ARG A 378 -16.17 -16.08 5.82
C ARG A 378 -16.19 -14.95 4.80
N LEU A 379 -15.95 -15.24 3.53
CA LEU A 379 -16.06 -14.26 2.44
C LEU A 379 -17.49 -13.67 2.42
N GLN A 380 -18.53 -14.50 2.50
CA GLN A 380 -19.91 -14.01 2.56
C GLN A 380 -20.22 -13.15 3.79
N SER A 381 -19.56 -13.38 4.92
CA SER A 381 -19.77 -12.57 6.13
C SER A 381 -19.18 -11.16 6.02
N TYR A 382 -18.14 -10.96 5.19
CA TYR A 382 -17.44 -9.69 5.06
C TYR A 382 -18.19 -8.70 4.15
N ASP A 383 -18.04 -7.39 4.41
CA ASP A 383 -18.84 -6.35 3.76
C ASP A 383 -18.21 -5.78 2.48
N PHE A 384 -16.92 -6.03 2.24
CA PHE A 384 -16.18 -5.56 1.06
C PHE A 384 -16.36 -4.06 0.76
N PRO A 385 -15.75 -3.15 1.55
CA PRO A 385 -15.77 -1.71 1.26
C PRO A 385 -15.25 -1.36 -0.14
N GLY A 386 -14.33 -2.16 -0.71
CA GLY A 386 -13.84 -2.01 -2.08
C GLY A 386 -14.57 -2.89 -3.12
N ASN A 387 -15.72 -3.46 -2.76
CA ASN A 387 -16.62 -4.24 -3.62
C ASN A 387 -15.91 -5.33 -4.46
N LEU A 388 -16.15 -5.36 -5.77
CA LEU A 388 -15.62 -6.39 -6.67
C LEU A 388 -14.10 -6.26 -6.86
N THR A 389 -13.57 -5.04 -6.84
CA THR A 389 -12.12 -4.81 -6.94
C THR A 389 -11.37 -5.41 -5.75
N GLU A 390 -11.91 -5.23 -4.53
CA GLU A 390 -11.33 -5.86 -3.33
C GLU A 390 -11.43 -7.39 -3.39
N LEU A 391 -12.58 -7.93 -3.78
CA LEU A 391 -12.77 -9.38 -3.93
C LEU A 391 -11.82 -9.99 -4.97
N GLU A 392 -11.68 -9.37 -6.14
CA GLU A 392 -10.77 -9.81 -7.20
C GLU A 392 -9.32 -9.87 -6.72
N ASN A 393 -8.86 -8.82 -6.05
CA ASN A 393 -7.51 -8.76 -5.49
C ASN A 393 -7.29 -9.82 -4.41
N LEU A 394 -8.30 -10.05 -3.55
CA LEU A 394 -8.24 -11.02 -2.48
C LEU A 394 -8.15 -12.45 -3.02
N VAL A 395 -8.93 -12.78 -4.07
CA VAL A 395 -8.86 -14.09 -4.75
C VAL A 395 -7.52 -14.27 -5.49
N ASN A 396 -7.05 -13.24 -6.21
CA ASN A 396 -5.76 -13.29 -6.90
C ASN A 396 -4.59 -13.49 -5.93
N ARG A 397 -4.63 -12.86 -4.76
CA ARG A 397 -3.65 -13.05 -3.69
C ARG A 397 -3.72 -14.46 -3.09
N ALA A 398 -4.92 -14.94 -2.80
CA ALA A 398 -5.10 -16.29 -2.26
C ALA A 398 -4.54 -17.36 -3.19
N LEU A 399 -4.77 -17.23 -4.51
CA LEU A 399 -4.17 -18.08 -5.53
C LEU A 399 -2.64 -18.03 -5.54
N LEU A 400 -2.05 -16.84 -5.37
CA LEU A 400 -0.59 -16.68 -5.29
C LEU A 400 -0.01 -17.28 -4.01
N GLN A 401 -0.72 -17.18 -2.89
CA GLN A 401 -0.28 -17.69 -1.59
C GLN A 401 -0.42 -19.22 -1.45
N ALA A 402 -1.34 -19.82 -2.19
CA ALA A 402 -1.62 -21.25 -2.12
C ALA A 402 -0.56 -22.12 -2.81
N ASP A 403 0.31 -21.55 -3.65
CA ASP A 403 1.43 -22.23 -4.32
C ASP A 403 1.11 -23.63 -4.88
N GLY A 404 0.00 -23.73 -5.62
CA GLY A 404 -0.44 -24.99 -6.24
C GLY A 404 -1.25 -25.94 -5.34
N ALA A 405 -1.62 -25.54 -4.14
CA ALA A 405 -2.53 -26.31 -3.29
C ALA A 405 -3.89 -26.54 -3.97
N ALA A 406 -4.48 -27.72 -3.76
CA ALA A 406 -5.76 -28.12 -4.35
C ALA A 406 -6.97 -27.40 -3.72
N GLU A 407 -6.82 -26.87 -2.50
CA GLU A 407 -7.89 -26.20 -1.76
C GLU A 407 -7.42 -24.86 -1.18
N LEU A 408 -8.27 -23.84 -1.29
CA LEU A 408 -8.08 -22.52 -0.70
C LEU A 408 -8.88 -22.44 0.62
N THR A 409 -8.15 -22.48 1.74
CA THR A 409 -8.72 -22.38 3.09
C THR A 409 -8.92 -20.93 3.53
N GLU A 410 -9.66 -20.71 4.63
CA GLU A 410 -9.90 -19.37 5.18
C GLU A 410 -8.60 -18.60 5.45
N GLU A 411 -7.57 -19.29 5.92
CA GLU A 411 -6.26 -18.75 6.30
C GLU A 411 -5.45 -18.23 5.10
N VAL A 412 -5.79 -18.69 3.90
CA VAL A 412 -5.18 -18.22 2.64
C VAL A 412 -5.84 -16.91 2.20
N PHE A 413 -7.17 -16.78 2.37
CA PHE A 413 -7.90 -15.57 2.01
C PHE A 413 -7.68 -14.43 3.01
N TRP A 414 -7.67 -14.77 4.29
CA TRP A 414 -7.46 -13.81 5.36
C TRP A 414 -6.13 -14.14 6.01
N PRO A 415 -5.13 -13.23 6.05
CA PRO A 415 -3.99 -13.45 6.92
C PRO A 415 -4.59 -13.67 8.30
N ALA A 416 -4.36 -14.86 8.88
CA ALA A 416 -5.07 -15.34 10.06
C ALA A 416 -5.34 -14.16 10.97
N SER A 417 -6.61 -13.72 11.08
CA SER A 417 -6.94 -12.70 12.07
C SER A 417 -6.66 -13.42 13.36
N SER A 418 -5.47 -13.15 13.91
CA SER A 418 -4.91 -14.03 14.90
C SER A 418 -5.96 -14.16 15.99
N LYS A 419 -6.25 -15.40 16.39
CA LYS A 419 -6.93 -15.65 17.66
C LYS A 419 -6.26 -14.87 18.82
N ALA A 420 -5.07 -14.31 18.60
CA ALA A 420 -4.32 -13.40 19.47
C ALA A 420 -4.92 -11.99 19.64
N ASN A 421 -5.88 -11.50 18.85
CA ASN A 421 -6.55 -10.23 19.20
C ASN A 421 -7.58 -10.36 20.35
N ARG A 422 -7.84 -11.58 20.85
CA ARG A 422 -8.59 -11.73 22.10
C ARG A 422 -7.82 -11.04 23.23
N PHE A 423 -8.49 -10.12 23.93
CA PHE A 423 -7.99 -9.35 25.08
C PHE A 423 -7.03 -8.18 24.78
N ARG A 424 -6.95 -7.67 23.55
CA ARG A 424 -6.19 -6.45 23.24
C ARG A 424 -7.09 -5.22 23.08
N VAL A 425 -6.82 -4.15 23.82
CA VAL A 425 -7.54 -2.87 23.74
C VAL A 425 -6.60 -1.77 23.26
N ASN A 426 -6.87 -1.16 22.10
CA ASN A 426 -6.05 -0.07 21.57
C ASN A 426 -6.32 1.25 22.32
N LEU A 427 -5.38 1.64 23.18
CA LEU A 427 -5.42 2.84 24.01
C LEU A 427 -5.42 4.13 23.18
N LEU A 428 -4.80 4.13 21.98
CA LEU A 428 -4.76 5.31 21.10
C LEU A 428 -6.11 5.63 20.46
N ASN A 429 -6.97 4.62 20.31
CA ASN A 429 -8.33 4.81 19.81
C ASN A 429 -9.28 5.15 20.97
N ALA A 430 -9.07 4.54 22.14
CA ALA A 430 -9.88 4.82 23.33
C ALA A 430 -9.66 6.26 23.85
N TYR A 431 -8.42 6.78 23.78
CA TYR A 431 -8.06 8.10 24.29
C TYR A 431 -7.32 8.93 23.21
N PRO A 432 -8.04 9.75 22.42
CA PRO A 432 -7.45 10.56 21.37
C PRO A 432 -6.40 11.57 21.88
N GLY A 433 -6.58 12.13 23.08
CA GLY A 433 -5.62 13.05 23.71
C GLY A 433 -4.26 12.40 23.97
N LEU A 434 -4.24 11.12 24.36
CA LEU A 434 -3.00 10.35 24.54
C LEU A 434 -2.24 10.24 23.21
N ARG A 435 -2.95 9.98 22.11
CA ARG A 435 -2.34 9.92 20.77
C ARG A 435 -1.71 11.26 20.38
N GLN A 436 -2.36 12.38 20.68
CA GLN A 436 -1.84 13.70 20.39
C GLN A 436 -0.58 14.00 21.22
N PHE A 437 -0.61 13.68 22.53
CA PHE A 437 0.55 13.83 23.41
C PHE A 437 1.76 13.00 22.94
N LEU A 438 1.56 11.70 22.66
CA LEU A 438 2.64 10.81 22.22
C LEU A 438 3.20 11.15 20.83
N ARG A 439 2.46 11.90 20.02
CA ARG A 439 2.92 12.44 18.72
C ARG A 439 3.58 13.81 18.80
N SER A 440 3.46 14.50 19.93
CA SER A 440 4.04 15.83 20.11
C SER A 440 5.56 15.76 20.33
N ASP A 441 6.23 16.90 20.17
CA ASP A 441 7.67 17.02 20.46
C ASP A 441 7.98 16.92 21.96
N TRP A 442 6.96 17.04 22.82
CA TRP A 442 7.11 16.82 24.25
C TRP A 442 7.58 15.39 24.56
N TYR A 443 7.00 14.38 23.89
CA TYR A 443 7.34 12.99 24.08
C TYR A 443 8.25 12.45 22.96
N PRO A 444 9.43 11.87 23.24
CA PRO A 444 10.22 12.01 24.47
C PRO A 444 11.23 13.18 24.39
N ASP A 445 11.37 13.85 23.24
CA ASP A 445 12.52 14.71 22.94
C ASP A 445 12.66 15.92 23.88
N ARG A 446 11.61 16.70 24.13
CA ARG A 446 11.72 17.85 25.06
C ARG A 446 11.97 17.41 26.51
N ILE A 447 11.38 16.31 26.95
CA ILE A 447 11.64 15.75 28.29
C ILE A 447 13.13 15.37 28.38
N ASN A 448 13.66 14.71 27.34
CA ASN A 448 15.03 14.25 27.30
C ASN A 448 16.05 15.38 27.31
N TYR A 449 15.93 16.33 26.38
CA TYR A 449 16.90 17.42 26.24
C TYR A 449 16.68 18.55 27.26
N GLY A 450 15.47 18.72 27.78
CA GLY A 450 15.16 19.74 28.78
C GLY A 450 15.42 19.31 30.23
N LEU A 451 14.90 18.13 30.61
CA LEU A 451 14.91 17.66 32.00
C LEU A 451 15.95 16.55 32.24
N THR A 452 15.93 15.48 31.45
CA THR A 452 16.76 14.30 31.74
C THR A 452 18.25 14.61 31.64
N LEU A 453 18.66 15.34 30.59
CA LEU A 453 20.05 15.73 30.36
C LEU A 453 20.60 16.54 31.54
N THR A 454 19.86 17.55 31.99
CA THR A 454 20.28 18.47 33.06
C THR A 454 20.23 17.80 34.43
N ALA A 455 19.16 17.06 34.73
CA ALA A 455 19.01 16.34 35.98
C ALA A 455 20.11 15.28 36.16
N PHE A 456 20.49 14.55 35.11
CA PHE A 456 21.56 13.56 35.20
C PHE A 456 22.93 14.18 35.46
N ALA A 457 23.27 15.29 34.78
CA ALA A 457 24.50 16.04 35.06
C ALA A 457 24.57 16.45 36.53
N PHE A 458 23.46 16.96 37.06
CA PHE A 458 23.33 17.38 38.44
C PHE A 458 23.51 16.21 39.42
N ILE A 459 22.82 15.09 39.19
CA ILE A 459 22.94 13.87 40.01
C ILE A 459 24.40 13.39 40.06
N VAL A 460 25.08 13.29 38.91
CA VAL A 460 26.49 12.88 38.87
C VAL A 460 27.37 13.87 39.61
N GLY A 461 27.13 15.18 39.46
CA GLY A 461 27.85 16.22 40.20
C GLY A 461 27.69 16.08 41.72
N VAL A 462 26.48 15.82 42.21
CA VAL A 462 26.19 15.58 43.64
C VAL A 462 26.87 14.31 44.14
N LEU A 463 26.99 13.26 43.33
CA LEU A 463 27.71 12.04 43.75
C LEU A 463 29.22 12.26 43.90
N PHE A 464 29.83 13.15 43.11
CA PHE A 464 31.26 13.47 43.22
C PHE A 464 31.57 14.47 44.33
N LEU A 465 30.74 15.53 44.45
CA LEU A 465 31.02 16.66 45.32
C LEU A 465 30.32 16.56 46.69
N GLY A 466 29.24 15.78 46.78
CA GLY A 466 28.45 15.61 47.99
C GLY A 466 29.04 14.58 48.98
N PRO A 467 28.35 14.37 50.11
CA PRO A 467 28.72 13.36 51.10
C PRO A 467 28.86 11.98 50.47
N GLN A 468 29.83 11.19 50.93
CA GLN A 468 30.13 9.90 50.28
C GLN A 468 29.25 8.74 50.75
N SER A 469 28.51 8.94 51.84
CA SER A 469 27.62 7.93 52.43
C SER A 469 26.17 8.13 52.00
N ARG A 470 25.41 7.02 51.93
CA ARG A 470 24.02 6.97 51.44
C ARG A 470 23.02 7.74 52.30
N ASP A 471 23.21 7.72 53.61
CA ASP A 471 22.38 8.38 54.61
C ASP A 471 22.41 9.92 54.50
N LEU A 472 23.44 10.48 53.87
CA LEU A 472 23.63 11.93 53.73
C LEU A 472 23.59 12.42 52.29
N ASN A 473 23.51 11.52 51.31
CA ASN A 473 23.57 11.87 49.89
C ASN A 473 22.26 11.53 49.17
N CYS A 474 21.51 12.56 48.79
CA CYS A 474 20.22 12.41 48.14
C CYS A 474 20.33 11.80 46.73
N ALA A 475 21.47 11.92 46.05
CA ALA A 475 21.66 11.33 44.74
C ALA A 475 21.85 9.81 44.81
N LEU A 476 22.55 9.31 45.85
CA LEU A 476 22.63 7.88 46.17
C LEU A 476 21.24 7.32 46.49
N ASN A 477 20.51 7.99 47.40
CA ASN A 477 19.15 7.59 47.78
C ASN A 477 18.19 7.60 46.58
N LEU A 478 18.23 8.62 45.73
CA LEU A 478 17.41 8.69 44.52
C LEU A 478 17.71 7.54 43.55
N PHE A 479 18.99 7.21 43.34
CA PHE A 479 19.41 6.19 42.38
C PHE A 479 19.26 4.75 42.90
N TRP A 480 19.50 4.50 44.18
CA TRP A 480 19.42 3.14 44.74
C TRP A 480 18.06 2.81 45.36
N ASP A 481 17.38 3.77 45.98
CA ASP A 481 16.08 3.52 46.65
C ASP A 481 14.89 3.79 45.73
N TRP A 482 14.80 5.01 45.21
CA TRP A 482 13.64 5.45 44.41
C TRP A 482 13.62 4.82 43.03
N TRP A 483 14.75 4.89 42.33
CA TRP A 483 14.84 4.49 40.93
C TRP A 483 14.60 2.99 40.73
N TRP A 484 15.17 2.13 41.59
CA TRP A 484 15.00 0.68 41.49
C TRP A 484 13.60 0.22 41.85
N LEU A 485 13.01 0.73 42.95
CA LEU A 485 11.62 0.40 43.30
C LEU A 485 10.65 0.89 42.22
N GLY A 486 10.79 2.14 41.79
CA GLY A 486 9.95 2.72 40.73
C GLY A 486 10.03 1.93 39.43
N SER A 487 11.24 1.54 39.03
CA SER A 487 11.49 0.71 37.85
C SER A 487 10.78 -0.65 37.95
N CYS A 488 10.97 -1.37 39.06
CA CYS A 488 10.35 -2.69 39.26
C CYS A 488 8.83 -2.63 39.24
N LEU A 489 8.23 -1.57 39.79
CA LEU A 489 6.78 -1.36 39.79
C LEU A 489 6.24 -0.96 38.41
N ILE A 490 6.98 -0.15 37.65
CA ILE A 490 6.52 0.37 36.34
C ILE A 490 6.59 -0.69 35.24
N PHE A 491 7.64 -1.51 35.20
CA PHE A 491 7.90 -2.45 34.11
C PHE A 491 6.77 -3.46 33.81
N PRO A 492 6.09 -4.09 34.78
CA PRO A 492 4.96 -4.99 34.49
C PRO A 492 3.76 -4.27 33.86
N PHE A 493 3.70 -2.94 33.88
CA PHE A 493 2.63 -2.17 33.23
C PHE A 493 3.09 -1.55 31.92
N LEU A 494 4.18 -0.77 31.96
CA LEU A 494 4.61 0.10 30.85
C LEU A 494 5.81 -0.43 30.07
N GLY A 495 6.29 -1.65 30.35
CA GLY A 495 7.42 -2.24 29.61
C GLY A 495 8.71 -1.41 29.74
N ARG A 496 9.44 -1.21 28.64
CA ARG A 496 10.73 -0.49 28.63
C ARG A 496 10.61 1.03 28.52
N ILE A 497 9.53 1.64 29.02
CA ILE A 497 9.28 3.08 28.81
C ILE A 497 10.43 3.97 29.29
N TRP A 498 11.12 3.59 30.36
CA TRP A 498 12.30 4.32 30.83
C TRP A 498 13.41 4.43 29.79
N CYS A 499 13.56 3.43 28.90
CA CYS A 499 14.57 3.49 27.84
C CYS A 499 14.30 4.62 26.83
N SER A 500 13.09 5.20 26.81
CA SER A 500 12.80 6.43 26.06
C SER A 500 13.34 7.68 26.75
N PHE A 501 13.46 7.66 28.08
CA PHE A 501 13.94 8.75 28.95
C PHE A 501 15.33 8.50 29.55
N CYS A 502 16.11 7.60 28.96
CA CYS A 502 17.36 7.15 29.54
C CYS A 502 18.47 8.20 29.37
N PRO A 503 19.09 8.69 30.47
CA PRO A 503 20.15 9.70 30.39
C PRO A 503 21.36 9.23 29.61
N PHE A 504 21.78 7.98 29.80
CA PHE A 504 22.99 7.42 29.17
C PHE A 504 22.97 7.55 27.64
N MET A 505 21.83 7.25 27.03
CA MET A 505 21.69 7.30 25.57
C MET A 505 21.50 8.72 25.05
N ILE A 506 20.88 9.62 25.83
CA ILE A 506 20.72 11.03 25.43
C ILE A 506 22.09 11.71 25.31
N TYR A 507 23.01 11.46 26.25
CA TYR A 507 24.39 11.92 26.13
C TYR A 507 25.08 11.33 24.90
N GLY A 508 24.88 10.04 24.63
CA GLY A 508 25.38 9.40 23.41
C GLY A 508 24.89 10.06 22.13
N GLU A 509 23.60 10.37 22.02
CA GLU A 509 23.00 11.05 20.87
C GLU A 509 23.44 12.50 20.74
N LEU A 510 23.56 13.22 21.86
CA LEU A 510 24.04 14.61 21.88
C LEU A 510 25.49 14.67 21.35
N VAL A 511 26.38 13.84 21.91
CA VAL A 511 27.78 13.77 21.50
C VAL A 511 27.91 13.29 20.05
N GLN A 512 27.10 12.32 19.60
CA GLN A 512 27.07 11.89 18.22
C GLN A 512 26.66 13.03 17.27
N LYS A 513 25.60 13.79 17.58
CA LYS A 513 25.15 14.94 16.78
C LYS A 513 26.22 16.02 16.69
N LEU A 514 26.81 16.40 17.83
CA LEU A 514 27.90 17.39 17.88
C LEU A 514 29.14 16.91 17.11
N SER A 515 29.51 15.64 17.28
CA SER A 515 30.65 15.05 16.57
C SER A 515 30.45 15.01 15.06
N LEU A 516 29.26 14.68 14.57
CA LEU A 516 28.97 14.67 13.13
C LEU A 516 28.86 16.09 12.54
N GLN A 517 28.44 17.05 13.36
CA GLN A 517 28.41 18.46 12.98
C GLN A 517 29.83 19.03 12.82
N TRP A 518 30.76 18.68 13.71
CA TRP A 518 32.15 19.14 13.64
C TRP A 518 33.03 18.27 12.73
N TRP A 519 32.70 16.99 12.57
CA TRP A 519 33.47 16.02 11.79
C TRP A 519 32.53 15.13 10.96
N PRO A 520 32.11 15.58 9.75
CA PRO A 520 31.21 14.82 8.90
C PRO A 520 31.83 13.49 8.48
N ARG A 521 31.24 12.38 8.93
CA ARG A 521 31.66 11.01 8.59
C ARG A 521 30.46 10.08 8.52
N SER A 522 30.59 8.98 7.78
CA SER A 522 29.61 7.90 7.80
C SER A 522 29.85 7.00 9.03
N LEU A 523 28.78 6.71 9.77
CA LEU A 523 28.82 5.77 10.88
C LEU A 523 28.72 4.33 10.38
N LYS A 524 29.24 3.37 11.15
CA LYS A 524 29.15 1.94 10.81
C LYS A 524 27.73 1.43 10.97
N SER A 525 27.29 0.58 10.04
CA SER A 525 26.04 -0.18 10.17
C SER A 525 26.18 -1.30 11.21
N TRP A 526 25.05 -1.84 11.65
CA TRP A 526 25.03 -2.85 12.71
C TRP A 526 25.45 -4.23 12.21
N PRO A 527 26.42 -4.92 12.85
CA PRO A 527 26.71 -6.32 12.58
C PRO A 527 25.65 -7.23 13.24
N ARG A 528 24.42 -7.22 12.71
CA ARG A 528 23.24 -7.80 13.39
C ARG A 528 23.41 -9.27 13.79
N GLN A 529 23.85 -10.13 12.88
CA GLN A 529 23.98 -11.57 13.14
C GLN A 529 24.94 -11.85 14.31
N GLN A 530 26.10 -11.18 14.32
CA GLN A 530 27.09 -11.33 15.39
C GLN A 530 26.60 -10.71 16.71
N ALA A 531 25.95 -9.55 16.64
CA ALA A 531 25.42 -8.85 17.80
C ALA A 531 24.26 -9.62 18.46
N GLU A 532 23.41 -10.29 17.69
CA GLU A 532 22.33 -11.15 18.21
C GLU A 532 22.87 -12.40 18.91
N SER A 533 23.93 -13.03 18.37
CA SER A 533 24.52 -14.22 18.98
C SER A 533 25.38 -13.91 20.21
N VAL A 534 26.16 -12.82 20.19
CA VAL A 534 27.12 -12.48 21.25
C VAL A 534 26.54 -11.54 22.29
N GLY A 535 25.63 -10.64 21.89
CA GLY A 535 25.14 -9.56 22.76
C GLY A 535 24.50 -10.07 24.05
N GLY A 536 23.71 -11.15 24.00
CA GLY A 536 23.13 -11.75 25.20
C GLY A 536 24.17 -12.26 26.20
N TRP A 537 25.24 -12.90 25.72
CA TRP A 537 26.33 -13.40 26.57
C TRP A 537 27.19 -12.26 27.12
N PHE A 538 27.42 -11.23 26.31
CA PHE A 538 28.07 -10.00 26.76
C PHE A 538 27.29 -9.35 27.89
N LEU A 539 25.96 -9.22 27.75
CA LEU A 539 25.08 -8.69 28.80
C LEU A 539 25.17 -9.52 30.08
N PHE A 540 25.11 -10.85 29.98
CA PHE A 540 25.29 -11.73 31.13
C PHE A 540 26.62 -11.50 31.84
N GLY A 541 27.73 -11.45 31.10
CA GLY A 541 29.07 -11.22 31.67
C GLY A 541 29.20 -9.83 32.30
N LEU A 542 28.77 -8.78 31.60
CA LEU A 542 28.82 -7.40 32.11
C LEU A 542 27.94 -7.22 33.36
N PHE A 543 26.73 -7.78 33.36
CA PHE A 543 25.84 -7.70 34.52
C PHE A 543 26.40 -8.48 35.72
N THR A 544 27.04 -9.64 35.47
CA THR A 544 27.73 -10.40 36.53
C THR A 544 28.87 -9.59 37.14
N LEU A 545 29.70 -8.93 36.31
CA LEU A 545 30.78 -8.08 36.79
C LEU A 545 30.26 -6.89 37.61
N ILE A 546 29.15 -6.27 37.19
CA ILE A 546 28.53 -5.17 37.94
C ILE A 546 28.01 -5.67 39.30
N LEU A 547 27.31 -6.80 39.37
CA LEU A 547 26.82 -7.36 40.62
C LEU A 547 27.95 -7.75 41.58
N LEU A 548 29.05 -8.31 41.06
CA LEU A 548 30.22 -8.62 41.88
C LEU A 548 30.91 -7.35 42.37
N TRP A 549 31.01 -6.31 41.53
CA TRP A 549 31.56 -5.02 41.96
C TRP A 549 30.66 -4.38 43.02
N GLU A 550 29.34 -4.45 42.84
CA GLU A 550 28.35 -3.94 43.76
C GLU A 550 28.52 -4.52 45.17
N GLU A 551 28.59 -5.85 45.26
CA GLU A 551 28.72 -6.58 46.51
C GLU A 551 30.12 -6.46 47.14
N LEU A 552 31.19 -6.64 46.37
CA LEU A 552 32.56 -6.73 46.91
C LEU A 552 33.14 -5.38 47.35
N TRP A 553 32.67 -4.27 46.78
CA TRP A 553 33.13 -2.92 47.12
C TRP A 553 32.05 -2.04 47.77
N ASN A 554 30.91 -2.62 48.13
CA ASN A 554 29.80 -1.91 48.76
C ASN A 554 29.39 -0.65 47.97
N LEU A 555 29.18 -0.85 46.67
CA LEU A 555 29.01 0.23 45.70
C LEU A 555 27.74 1.05 45.98
N GLU A 556 26.68 0.40 46.45
CA GLU A 556 25.39 1.03 46.79
C GLU A 556 25.48 2.06 47.92
N ASN A 557 26.52 1.99 48.75
CA ASN A 557 26.70 2.90 49.88
C ASN A 557 27.84 3.92 49.67
N THR A 558 28.48 3.91 48.50
CA THR A 558 29.65 4.76 48.18
C THR A 558 29.38 5.65 46.96
N ALA A 559 29.28 6.97 47.19
CA ALA A 559 28.82 7.92 46.15
C ALA A 559 29.76 7.98 44.94
N TYR A 560 31.07 8.06 45.20
CA TYR A 560 32.11 8.10 44.18
C TYR A 560 32.10 6.86 43.28
N LEU A 561 31.96 5.66 43.85
CA LEU A 561 31.91 4.41 43.08
C LEU A 561 30.64 4.33 42.24
N SER A 562 29.50 4.75 42.81
CA SER A 562 28.24 4.89 42.07
C SER A 562 28.36 5.89 40.90
N ALA A 563 29.03 7.03 41.09
CA ALA A 563 29.28 8.00 40.03
C ALA A 563 30.16 7.42 38.91
N CYS A 564 31.22 6.70 39.29
CA CYS A 564 32.10 5.99 38.35
C CYS A 564 31.32 4.97 37.52
N LEU A 565 30.43 4.18 38.13
CA LEU A 565 29.57 3.23 37.43
C LEU A 565 28.67 3.93 36.40
N LEU A 566 27.99 5.02 36.80
CA LEU A 566 27.11 5.79 35.92
C LEU A 566 27.88 6.39 34.74
N LEU A 567 29.07 6.95 34.99
CA LEU A 567 29.94 7.49 33.94
C LEU A 567 30.49 6.40 33.02
N LEU A 568 30.82 5.22 33.54
CA LEU A 568 31.31 4.10 32.73
C LEU A 568 30.22 3.60 31.77
N ILE A 569 28.98 3.45 32.26
CA ILE A 569 27.84 3.08 31.41
C ILE A 569 27.54 4.18 30.38
N THR A 570 27.64 5.46 30.78
CA THR A 570 27.48 6.61 29.87
C THR A 570 28.57 6.62 28.80
N ALA A 571 29.83 6.39 29.18
CA ALA A 571 30.96 6.32 28.27
C ALA A 571 30.78 5.18 27.27
N GLY A 572 30.31 4.01 27.70
CA GLY A 572 29.91 2.92 26.80
C GLY A 572 28.87 3.38 25.78
N ALA A 573 27.78 4.01 26.22
CA ALA A 573 26.76 4.54 25.33
C ALA A 573 27.33 5.56 24.32
N VAL A 574 28.18 6.50 24.78
CA VAL A 574 28.82 7.52 23.93
C VAL A 574 29.77 6.89 22.90
N ILE A 575 30.65 5.99 23.33
CA ILE A 575 31.61 5.30 22.44
C ILE A 575 30.87 4.58 21.32
N PHE A 576 29.85 3.80 21.65
CA PHE A 576 29.10 3.05 20.64
C PHE A 576 28.24 3.96 19.75
N SER A 577 27.72 5.08 20.25
CA SER A 577 27.03 6.08 19.42
C SER A 577 27.98 6.83 18.47
N LEU A 578 29.26 6.98 18.84
CA LEU A 578 30.27 7.56 17.94
C LEU A 578 30.73 6.59 16.85
N LEU A 579 30.60 5.28 17.07
CA LEU A 579 31.04 4.22 16.14
C LEU A 579 29.93 3.75 15.20
N PHE A 580 28.73 3.55 15.73
CA PHE A 580 27.60 2.94 15.02
C PHE A 580 26.45 3.93 14.85
N GLU A 581 25.68 3.74 13.78
CA GLU A 581 24.44 4.49 13.57
C GLU A 581 23.37 4.12 14.62
N ARG A 582 22.51 5.07 15.00
CA ARG A 582 21.37 4.86 15.92
C ARG A 582 21.77 4.24 17.29
N ARG A 583 20.82 3.68 18.03
CA ARG A 583 20.98 3.21 19.42
C ARG A 583 21.44 1.74 19.52
N PHE A 584 22.64 1.41 19.01
CA PHE A 584 23.19 0.05 19.07
C PHE A 584 23.33 -0.48 20.51
N TRP A 585 23.88 0.37 21.40
CA TRP A 585 24.09 0.07 22.81
C TRP A 585 22.80 -0.37 23.53
N CYS A 586 21.68 0.33 23.29
CA CYS A 586 20.40 0.05 23.97
C CYS A 586 19.80 -1.32 23.64
N ARG A 587 20.14 -1.89 22.47
CA ARG A 587 19.63 -3.19 22.03
C ARG A 587 20.49 -4.35 22.49
N TYR A 588 21.82 -4.24 22.36
CA TYR A 588 22.70 -5.41 22.51
C TYR A 588 23.66 -5.36 23.71
N LEU A 589 23.96 -4.19 24.27
CA LEU A 589 25.10 -4.04 25.21
C LEU A 589 24.73 -3.43 26.56
N CYS A 590 23.61 -2.72 26.65
CA CYS A 590 23.18 -2.05 27.88
C CYS A 590 22.68 -3.06 28.93
N PRO A 591 23.34 -3.20 30.10
CA PRO A 591 22.96 -4.16 31.13
C PRO A 591 21.55 -3.90 31.69
N ILE A 592 21.26 -2.64 32.05
CA ILE A 592 19.94 -2.18 32.50
C ILE A 592 18.90 -2.39 31.39
N GLY A 593 19.28 -2.14 30.13
CA GLY A 593 18.43 -2.39 28.97
C GLY A 593 18.06 -3.86 28.79
N GLY A 594 19.01 -4.77 29.01
CA GLY A 594 18.79 -6.21 28.96
C GLY A 594 17.82 -6.69 30.04
N MET A 595 18.04 -6.28 31.28
CA MET A 595 17.14 -6.55 32.41
C MET A 595 15.72 -5.99 32.15
N ASN A 596 15.62 -4.71 31.77
CA ASN A 596 14.33 -4.08 31.47
C ASN A 596 13.63 -4.77 30.29
N GLY A 597 14.38 -5.22 29.29
CA GLY A 597 13.84 -5.97 28.16
C GLY A 597 13.29 -7.34 28.56
N LEU A 598 13.92 -8.01 29.53
CA LEU A 598 13.43 -9.26 30.08
C LEU A 598 12.12 -9.04 30.85
N PHE A 599 12.07 -8.08 31.79
CA PHE A 599 10.85 -7.77 32.55
C PHE A 599 9.73 -7.21 31.68
N ALA A 600 10.05 -6.46 30.62
CA ALA A 600 9.06 -5.96 29.67
C ALA A 600 8.29 -7.08 28.96
N LYS A 601 8.78 -8.33 28.93
CA LYS A 601 7.98 -9.46 28.42
C LYS A 601 6.73 -9.72 29.25
N LEU A 602 6.71 -9.34 30.53
CA LEU A 602 5.52 -9.41 31.39
C LEU A 602 4.57 -8.23 31.23
N SER A 603 4.95 -7.18 30.48
CA SER A 603 4.20 -5.92 30.47
C SER A 603 2.79 -6.01 29.85
N MET A 604 1.87 -5.27 30.46
CA MET A 604 0.47 -5.13 30.03
C MET A 604 0.28 -4.17 28.86
N VAL A 605 1.24 -3.29 28.56
CA VAL A 605 1.19 -2.38 27.42
C VAL A 605 2.16 -2.84 26.33
N GLU A 606 1.69 -2.94 25.09
CA GLU A 606 2.53 -3.23 23.91
C GLU A 606 2.34 -2.17 22.83
N LEU A 607 3.36 -2.01 21.99
CA LEU A 607 3.26 -1.24 20.77
C LEU A 607 3.40 -2.16 19.57
N ARG A 608 2.36 -2.25 18.72
CA ARG A 608 2.33 -3.11 17.54
C ARG A 608 1.82 -2.31 16.34
N ALA A 609 1.89 -2.90 15.15
CA ALA A 609 1.25 -2.33 13.97
C ALA A 609 0.34 -3.35 13.30
N LYS A 610 -0.76 -2.87 12.70
CA LYS A 610 -1.65 -3.68 11.90
C LYS A 610 -0.93 -4.19 10.67
N GLN A 611 -0.45 -5.44 10.73
CA GLN A 611 0.29 -6.08 9.64
C GLN A 611 -0.43 -5.96 8.30
N GLY A 612 -1.77 -6.10 8.28
CA GLY A 612 -2.56 -5.92 7.06
C GLY A 612 -2.46 -4.53 6.44
N ILE A 613 -2.46 -3.45 7.24
CA ILE A 613 -2.28 -2.09 6.71
C ILE A 613 -0.82 -1.87 6.29
N CYS A 614 0.12 -2.39 7.08
CA CYS A 614 1.54 -2.30 6.74
C CYS A 614 1.88 -3.04 5.43
N SER A 615 1.28 -4.19 5.17
CA SER A 615 1.55 -4.96 3.94
C SER A 615 0.72 -4.50 2.74
N ALA A 616 -0.50 -4.03 2.94
CA ALA A 616 -1.39 -3.64 1.85
C ALA A 616 -1.24 -2.18 1.41
N SER A 617 -0.94 -1.25 2.33
CA SER A 617 -1.00 0.19 2.06
C SER A 617 0.35 0.90 2.19
N CYS A 618 1.27 0.38 3.00
CA CYS A 618 2.54 1.07 3.29
C CYS A 618 3.60 0.78 2.21
N THR A 619 4.05 1.83 1.52
CA THR A 619 5.15 1.76 0.55
C THR A 619 6.45 2.39 1.05
N THR A 620 6.41 3.19 2.13
CA THR A 620 7.55 4.01 2.56
C THR A 620 8.40 3.39 3.66
N TYR A 621 7.79 2.58 4.54
CA TYR A 621 8.47 1.98 5.71
C TYR A 621 9.21 3.01 6.59
N GLN A 622 8.72 4.27 6.63
CA GLN A 622 9.33 5.38 7.37
C GLN A 622 9.45 5.11 8.87
N CYS A 623 8.53 4.33 9.45
CA CYS A 623 8.64 3.90 10.85
C CYS A 623 9.92 3.11 11.18
N TYR A 624 10.53 2.47 10.18
CA TYR A 624 11.80 1.76 10.32
C TYR A 624 12.96 2.54 9.70
N LYS A 625 12.85 3.01 8.46
CA LYS A 625 13.96 3.68 7.75
C LYS A 625 14.15 5.15 8.14
N GLY A 626 13.08 5.84 8.53
CA GLY A 626 13.03 7.30 8.58
C GLY A 626 12.71 7.89 7.21
N GLY A 627 12.40 9.19 7.17
CA GLY A 627 12.12 9.93 5.94
C GLY A 627 11.28 11.19 6.16
N PRO A 628 11.01 11.94 5.08
CA PRO A 628 10.27 13.20 5.14
C PRO A 628 8.79 12.98 5.48
N GLN A 629 8.11 14.05 5.92
CA GLN A 629 6.68 14.02 6.23
C GLN A 629 5.86 13.50 5.03
N LYS A 630 4.97 12.53 5.29
CA LYS A 630 4.07 11.98 4.26
C LYS A 630 2.72 11.61 4.86
N GLY A 631 1.64 12.07 4.24
CA GLY A 631 0.29 11.88 4.79
C GLY A 631 0.23 12.44 6.22
N GLU A 632 -0.15 11.60 7.18
CA GLU A 632 -0.11 11.97 8.60
C GLU A 632 1.23 11.73 9.28
N GLY A 633 2.16 11.00 8.66
CA GLY A 633 3.45 10.69 9.25
C GLY A 633 4.35 11.92 9.26
N GLN A 634 4.90 12.28 10.41
CA GLN A 634 5.87 13.36 10.61
C GLN A 634 7.25 12.96 10.07
N GLU A 635 8.10 13.96 9.81
CA GLU A 635 9.52 13.72 9.52
C GLU A 635 10.22 13.08 10.72
N THR A 636 10.91 11.97 10.50
CA THR A 636 11.63 11.25 11.56
C THR A 636 12.85 10.51 11.02
N GLY A 637 13.82 10.20 11.90
CA GLY A 637 14.95 9.30 11.60
C GLY A 637 14.60 7.80 11.62
N GLY A 638 13.31 7.44 11.77
CA GLY A 638 12.87 6.05 11.91
C GLY A 638 13.16 5.45 13.29
N CYS A 639 12.90 4.15 13.46
CA CYS A 639 13.06 3.49 14.76
C CYS A 639 14.52 3.54 15.25
N PRO A 640 14.79 4.09 16.45
CA PRO A 640 16.16 4.31 16.93
C PRO A 640 16.90 3.01 17.28
N ILE A 641 16.21 1.88 17.41
CA ILE A 641 16.82 0.57 17.68
C ILE A 641 16.63 -0.44 16.54
N TYR A 642 16.28 0.04 15.34
CA TYR A 642 16.05 -0.80 14.16
C TYR A 642 15.00 -1.90 14.34
N SER A 643 13.88 -1.56 14.97
CA SER A 643 12.72 -2.46 15.09
C SER A 643 11.58 -1.97 14.22
N HIS A 644 10.95 -2.88 13.47
CA HIS A 644 9.73 -2.58 12.73
C HIS A 644 8.52 -3.00 13.58
N PRO A 645 7.53 -2.12 13.86
CA PRO A 645 6.45 -2.40 14.81
C PRO A 645 5.56 -3.58 14.41
N ALA A 646 5.48 -3.89 13.10
CA ALA A 646 4.74 -5.05 12.59
C ALA A 646 5.48 -6.40 12.76
N GLN A 647 6.79 -6.37 13.04
CA GLN A 647 7.65 -7.56 13.18
C GLN A 647 8.05 -7.83 14.64
N LEU A 648 7.61 -6.99 15.59
CA LEU A 648 7.88 -7.20 17.00
C LEU A 648 7.15 -8.46 17.50
N GLN A 649 7.93 -9.47 17.91
CA GLN A 649 7.40 -10.69 18.53
C GLN A 649 7.10 -10.51 20.01
N ASP A 650 7.91 -9.67 20.68
CA ASP A 650 7.76 -9.30 22.07
C ASP A 650 8.16 -7.85 22.38
N ASN A 651 8.02 -7.44 23.65
CA ASN A 651 8.34 -6.09 24.11
C ASN A 651 9.82 -5.86 24.47
N LYS A 652 10.69 -6.87 24.34
CA LYS A 652 12.13 -6.72 24.59
C LYS A 652 12.74 -5.70 23.65
N ASP A 653 12.42 -5.76 22.36
CA ASP A 653 13.03 -4.92 21.33
C ASP A 653 12.25 -3.65 21.02
N CYS A 654 11.48 -3.13 21.99
CA CYS A 654 10.77 -1.85 21.89
C CYS A 654 11.08 -0.95 23.09
N VAL A 655 11.69 0.22 22.85
CA VAL A 655 11.98 1.23 23.90
C VAL A 655 10.85 2.26 24.08
N LEU A 656 9.71 2.06 23.42
CA LEU A 656 8.52 2.94 23.54
C LEU A 656 8.79 4.43 23.28
N CYS A 657 9.73 4.76 22.39
CA CYS A 657 10.01 6.14 21.96
C CYS A 657 8.92 6.77 21.08
N MET A 658 7.92 6.00 20.65
CA MET A 658 6.81 6.42 19.78
C MET A 658 7.22 6.99 18.40
N THR A 659 8.49 6.92 17.99
CA THR A 659 8.93 7.39 16.67
C THR A 659 8.20 6.68 15.52
N CYS A 660 7.90 5.39 15.68
CA CYS A 660 7.10 4.65 14.69
C CYS A 660 5.64 5.15 14.60
N LEU A 661 5.05 5.59 15.72
CA LEU A 661 3.72 6.21 15.74
C LEU A 661 3.75 7.58 15.06
N LYS A 662 4.79 8.39 15.33
CA LYS A 662 5.02 9.69 14.67
C LYS A 662 5.23 9.55 13.17
N ALA A 663 5.99 8.55 12.74
CA ALA A 663 6.39 8.34 11.35
C ALA A 663 5.34 7.67 10.45
N CYS A 664 4.27 7.08 11.00
CA CYS A 664 3.37 6.23 10.21
C CYS A 664 2.35 7.06 9.39
N PRO A 665 2.36 6.97 8.04
CA PRO A 665 1.42 7.70 7.19
C PRO A 665 -0.01 7.14 7.19
N HIS A 666 -0.21 5.89 7.63
CA HIS A 666 -1.47 5.14 7.49
C HIS A 666 -2.16 4.82 8.83
N ARG A 667 -1.78 5.48 9.92
CA ARG A 667 -2.31 5.21 11.28
C ARG A 667 -2.26 3.73 11.70
N SER A 668 -1.28 2.97 11.20
CA SER A 668 -1.22 1.51 11.43
C SER A 668 -0.70 1.10 12.81
N VAL A 669 0.03 1.99 13.49
CA VAL A 669 0.64 1.73 14.81
C VAL A 669 -0.41 1.85 15.91
N GLU A 670 -0.43 0.87 16.81
CA GLU A 670 -1.35 0.73 17.93
C GLU A 670 -0.58 0.58 19.24
N LEU A 671 -1.10 1.22 20.30
CA LEU A 671 -0.66 1.00 21.67
C LEU A 671 -1.74 0.17 22.35
N ASN A 672 -1.49 -1.12 22.58
CA ASN A 672 -2.51 -2.04 23.07
C ASN A 672 -2.29 -2.35 24.55
N LEU A 673 -3.37 -2.38 25.32
CA LEU A 673 -3.44 -3.02 26.63
C LEU A 673 -3.75 -4.51 26.42
N ARG A 674 -3.01 -5.41 27.09
CA ARG A 674 -3.08 -6.87 26.95
C ARG A 674 -2.90 -7.57 28.31
N PRO A 675 -3.29 -8.85 28.45
CA PRO A 675 -2.94 -9.65 29.63
C PRO A 675 -1.43 -9.76 29.82
N PRO A 676 -0.94 -9.73 31.08
CA PRO A 676 0.49 -9.76 31.37
C PRO A 676 1.13 -11.06 30.87
N GLY A 677 2.32 -10.96 30.26
CA GLY A 677 3.11 -12.11 29.83
C GLY A 677 2.60 -12.85 28.59
N ILE A 678 1.51 -12.42 27.92
CA ILE A 678 0.82 -13.20 26.87
C ILE A 678 1.72 -13.75 25.76
N GLU A 679 2.77 -13.01 25.40
CA GLU A 679 3.68 -13.39 24.33
C GLU A 679 4.56 -14.58 24.68
N LEU A 680 4.86 -14.79 25.96
CA LEU A 680 5.71 -15.87 26.46
C LEU A 680 5.14 -17.26 26.13
N TRP A 681 3.82 -17.37 25.90
CA TRP A 681 3.16 -18.62 25.53
C TRP A 681 2.47 -18.60 24.16
N THR A 682 2.57 -17.49 23.41
CA THR A 682 2.00 -17.37 22.06
C THR A 682 3.04 -17.20 20.95
N THR A 683 3.99 -16.28 21.10
CA THR A 683 4.86 -15.80 20.01
C THR A 683 6.35 -15.80 20.36
N HIS A 684 6.69 -16.02 21.63
CA HIS A 684 8.06 -15.92 22.14
C HIS A 684 8.99 -17.02 21.63
N GLU A 685 10.16 -16.60 21.19
CA GLU A 685 11.29 -17.47 20.84
C GLU A 685 12.31 -17.48 21.99
N PRO A 686 12.60 -18.65 22.59
CA PRO A 686 13.46 -18.68 23.77
C PRO A 686 14.95 -18.67 23.40
N SER A 687 15.76 -18.05 24.27
CA SER A 687 17.21 -17.93 24.11
C SER A 687 17.96 -18.35 25.38
N TYR A 688 19.06 -19.09 25.22
CA TYR A 688 19.89 -19.51 26.35
C TYR A 688 20.46 -18.32 27.12
N ALA A 689 20.93 -17.29 26.41
CA ALA A 689 21.49 -16.11 27.05
C ALA A 689 20.45 -15.34 27.89
N GLU A 690 19.19 -15.28 27.44
CA GLU A 690 18.10 -14.68 28.21
C GLU A 690 17.79 -15.47 29.48
N VAL A 691 17.76 -16.81 29.39
CA VAL A 691 17.53 -17.67 30.56
C VAL A 691 18.69 -17.55 31.56
N SER A 692 19.93 -17.48 31.09
CA SER A 692 21.09 -17.21 31.94
C SER A 692 20.98 -15.87 32.66
N LEU A 693 20.59 -14.80 31.94
CA LEU A 693 20.36 -13.49 32.54
C LEU A 693 19.19 -13.51 33.53
N LEU A 694 18.10 -14.21 33.23
CA LEU A 694 16.95 -14.38 34.12
C LEU A 694 17.40 -14.98 35.46
N PHE A 695 18.16 -16.06 35.43
CA PHE A 695 18.62 -16.71 36.66
C PHE A 695 19.74 -15.94 37.36
N LEU A 696 20.56 -15.18 36.63
CA LEU A 696 21.52 -14.25 37.23
C LEU A 696 20.79 -13.18 38.07
N LEU A 697 19.74 -12.57 37.52
CA LEU A 697 18.89 -11.60 38.22
C LEU A 697 18.15 -12.24 39.39
N PHE A 698 17.77 -13.52 39.28
CA PHE A 698 17.24 -14.28 40.39
C PHE A 698 18.30 -14.42 41.50
N GLY A 699 19.51 -14.83 41.12
CA GLY A 699 20.66 -14.96 42.03
C GLY A 699 21.00 -13.65 42.75
N ALA A 700 20.83 -12.51 42.09
CA ALA A 700 21.07 -11.19 42.67
C ALA A 700 20.24 -10.95 43.95
N VAL A 701 19.00 -11.46 44.01
CA VAL A 701 18.16 -11.35 45.22
C VAL A 701 18.81 -12.02 46.44
N PHE A 702 19.49 -13.15 46.22
CA PHE A 702 20.25 -13.85 47.27
C PHE A 702 21.59 -13.19 47.53
N LEU A 703 22.23 -12.64 46.49
CA LEU A 703 23.50 -11.90 46.62
C LEU A 703 23.35 -10.70 47.55
N HIS A 704 22.34 -9.84 47.35
CA HIS A 704 22.10 -8.68 48.22
C HIS A 704 21.70 -9.04 49.67
N ARG A 705 21.56 -10.33 49.97
CA ARG A 705 21.23 -10.86 51.29
C ARG A 705 22.23 -11.91 51.75
N LEU A 706 23.44 -11.88 51.19
CA LEU A 706 24.52 -12.80 51.52
C LEU A 706 24.90 -12.74 53.01
N PRO A 707 24.96 -11.56 53.68
CA PRO A 707 25.22 -11.50 55.12
C PRO A 707 24.14 -12.19 55.96
N GLU A 708 22.86 -12.01 55.63
CA GLU A 708 21.75 -12.66 56.33
C GLU A 708 21.71 -14.17 56.06
N LEU A 709 22.12 -14.60 54.85
CA LEU A 709 22.30 -16.02 54.52
C LEU A 709 23.43 -16.65 55.33
N GLN A 710 24.56 -15.96 55.51
CA GLN A 710 25.68 -16.44 56.33
C GLN A 710 25.25 -16.67 57.78
N GLN A 711 24.47 -15.76 58.37
CA GLN A 711 24.00 -15.90 59.76
C GLN A 711 23.11 -17.12 59.98
N ARG A 712 22.46 -17.61 58.93
CA ARG A 712 21.50 -18.72 58.99
C ARG A 712 22.07 -20.06 58.54
N LEU A 713 23.09 -20.04 57.69
CA LEU A 713 23.79 -21.25 57.25
C LEU A 713 24.88 -21.61 58.27
N PRO A 714 25.02 -22.89 58.66
CA PRO A 714 26.09 -23.33 59.58
C PRO A 714 27.50 -23.32 58.93
N LEU A 715 27.66 -22.65 57.78
CA LEU A 715 28.92 -22.55 57.04
C LEU A 715 29.65 -21.27 57.46
N ALA A 716 30.87 -21.42 57.99
CA ALA A 716 31.76 -20.29 58.29
C ALA A 716 32.32 -19.68 57.00
N LEU A 717 31.48 -18.97 56.25
CA LEU A 717 31.87 -18.18 55.09
C LEU A 717 32.62 -16.94 55.63
N HIS A 718 33.94 -16.95 55.60
CA HIS A 718 34.76 -15.84 56.10
C HIS A 718 34.66 -14.64 55.13
N LEU A 719 33.55 -13.91 55.14
CA LEU A 719 33.27 -12.81 54.20
C LEU A 719 34.24 -11.62 54.33
N GLU A 720 35.03 -11.54 55.40
CA GLU A 720 36.10 -10.55 55.55
C GLU A 720 37.25 -10.77 54.54
N GLN A 721 37.42 -12.00 54.06
CA GLN A 721 38.46 -12.34 53.08
C GLN A 721 37.90 -12.27 51.67
N PHE A 722 38.47 -11.38 50.84
CA PHE A 722 38.04 -11.15 49.46
C PHE A 722 37.83 -12.43 48.64
N GLY A 723 38.73 -13.41 48.76
CA GLY A 723 38.61 -14.68 48.02
C GLY A 723 37.39 -15.51 48.42
N PHE A 724 37.08 -15.59 49.71
CA PHE A 724 35.91 -16.31 50.22
C PHE A 724 34.61 -15.54 49.94
N HIS A 725 34.62 -14.20 50.03
CA HIS A 725 33.48 -13.36 49.67
C HIS A 725 33.14 -13.51 48.18
N LEU A 726 34.13 -13.43 47.29
CA LEU A 726 33.94 -13.65 45.85
C LEU A 726 33.34 -15.02 45.55
N TRP A 727 33.85 -16.08 46.18
CA TRP A 727 33.33 -17.43 45.98
C TRP A 727 31.89 -17.58 46.49
N ALA A 728 31.59 -17.05 47.69
CA ALA A 728 30.25 -17.05 48.26
C ALA A 728 29.26 -16.27 47.37
N SER A 729 29.67 -15.13 46.83
CA SER A 729 28.90 -14.33 45.87
C SER A 729 28.59 -15.10 44.59
N MET A 730 29.58 -15.82 44.01
CA MET A 730 29.36 -16.67 42.84
C MET A 730 28.41 -17.85 43.13
N MET A 731 28.48 -18.41 44.34
CA MET A 731 27.53 -19.45 44.77
C MET A 731 26.11 -18.90 44.92
N ALA A 732 25.94 -17.74 45.55
CA ALA A 732 24.63 -17.10 45.69
C ALA A 732 24.00 -16.80 44.32
N LEU A 733 24.80 -16.31 43.37
CA LEU A 733 24.33 -16.04 41.99
C LEU A 733 23.90 -17.31 41.23
N SER A 734 24.53 -18.45 41.51
CA SER A 734 24.23 -19.74 40.83
C SER A 734 23.19 -20.61 41.55
N LEU A 735 22.83 -20.27 42.79
CA LEU A 735 21.88 -21.05 43.60
C LEU A 735 20.52 -21.27 42.92
N PRO A 736 19.84 -20.25 42.35
CA PRO A 736 18.50 -20.46 41.80
C PRO A 736 18.47 -21.34 40.55
N ILE A 737 19.48 -21.20 39.66
CA ILE A 737 19.59 -22.06 38.48
C ILE A 737 19.93 -23.49 38.87
N ALA A 738 20.78 -23.71 39.88
CA ALA A 738 21.09 -25.04 40.38
C ALA A 738 19.82 -25.74 40.93
N ILE A 739 19.01 -25.06 41.75
CA ILE A 739 17.75 -25.59 42.27
C ILE A 739 16.76 -25.88 41.12
N ALA A 740 16.54 -24.92 40.22
CA ALA A 740 15.59 -25.09 39.13
C ALA A 740 16.00 -26.22 38.16
N PHE A 741 17.29 -26.33 37.85
CA PHE A 741 17.83 -27.34 36.93
C PHE A 741 17.86 -28.74 37.54
N THR A 742 18.25 -28.88 38.81
CA THR A 742 18.25 -30.17 39.53
C THR A 742 16.83 -30.74 39.62
N ILE A 743 15.85 -29.91 40.00
CA ILE A 743 14.45 -30.33 40.08
C ILE A 743 13.88 -30.70 38.71
N HIS A 744 14.22 -29.93 37.65
CA HIS A 744 13.81 -30.28 36.29
C HIS A 744 14.46 -31.58 35.79
N SER A 745 15.73 -31.81 36.12
CA SER A 745 16.45 -33.05 35.78
C SER A 745 15.84 -34.25 36.50
N LEU A 746 15.52 -34.10 37.79
CA LEU A 746 14.82 -35.10 38.59
C LEU A 746 13.44 -35.43 38.01
N GLN A 747 12.69 -34.42 37.56
CA GLN A 747 11.39 -34.62 36.89
C GLN A 747 11.53 -35.45 35.61
N LYS A 748 12.55 -35.17 34.80
CA LYS A 748 12.82 -35.92 33.57
C LYS A 748 13.19 -37.38 33.88
N TRP A 749 13.93 -37.59 34.97
CA TRP A 749 14.30 -38.93 35.45
C TRP A 749 13.10 -39.72 35.99
N LEU A 750 12.21 -39.07 36.75
CA LEU A 750 11.00 -39.70 37.32
C LEU A 750 9.90 -39.99 36.28
N ASN A 751 9.89 -39.28 35.14
CA ASN A 751 8.88 -39.44 34.07
C ASN A 751 9.53 -39.63 32.68
N PRO A 752 10.22 -40.76 32.43
CA PRO A 752 10.98 -40.98 31.18
C PRO A 752 10.09 -41.13 29.94
N VAL A 753 8.83 -41.56 30.10
CA VAL A 753 7.87 -41.80 29.00
C VAL A 753 7.09 -40.52 28.62
N GLY A 754 7.14 -39.47 29.46
CA GLY A 754 6.44 -38.22 29.22
C GLY A 754 7.24 -37.25 28.34
N LYS A 755 6.61 -36.63 27.34
CA LYS A 755 7.18 -35.48 26.61
C LYS A 755 7.24 -34.24 27.52
N THR A 756 8.22 -34.16 28.42
CA THR A 756 8.50 -32.95 29.20
C THR A 756 9.03 -31.86 28.28
N ARG A 757 8.53 -30.63 28.42
CA ARG A 757 9.06 -29.49 27.65
C ARG A 757 10.52 -29.25 28.01
N ARG A 758 11.32 -28.76 27.06
CA ARG A 758 12.73 -28.39 27.29
C ARG A 758 12.82 -27.32 28.40
N PHE A 759 13.78 -27.47 29.31
CA PHE A 759 14.06 -26.51 30.40
C PHE A 759 14.08 -25.05 29.92
N LEU A 760 14.65 -24.83 28.73
CA LEU A 760 14.76 -23.52 28.10
C LEU A 760 13.40 -22.78 28.00
N TYR A 761 12.31 -23.47 27.69
CA TYR A 761 10.96 -22.86 27.67
C TYR A 761 10.40 -22.71 29.08
N ALA A 762 10.60 -23.73 29.91
CA ALA A 762 10.09 -23.82 31.27
C ALA A 762 10.65 -22.71 32.18
N ALA A 763 11.91 -22.32 31.96
CA ALA A 763 12.61 -21.31 32.75
C ALA A 763 11.94 -19.92 32.75
N TYR A 764 11.30 -19.52 31.65
CA TYR A 764 10.57 -18.25 31.59
C TYR A 764 9.37 -18.21 32.54
N GLY A 765 8.89 -19.36 33.02
CA GLY A 765 7.89 -19.45 34.07
C GLY A 765 8.32 -18.82 35.39
N TYR A 766 9.63 -18.74 35.68
CA TYR A 766 10.16 -18.10 36.90
C TYR A 766 10.25 -16.58 36.79
N LEU A 767 10.04 -15.99 35.61
CA LEU A 767 10.21 -14.55 35.39
C LEU A 767 9.37 -13.67 36.35
N PRO A 768 8.09 -13.98 36.66
CA PRO A 768 7.32 -13.24 37.66
C PRO A 768 7.93 -13.33 39.06
N LEU A 769 8.52 -14.48 39.41
CA LEU A 769 9.16 -14.71 40.71
C LEU A 769 10.45 -13.90 40.84
N VAL A 770 11.24 -13.79 39.77
CA VAL A 770 12.40 -12.90 39.71
C VAL A 770 11.98 -11.45 39.95
N LEU A 771 11.01 -10.95 39.16
CA LEU A 771 10.52 -9.58 39.30
C LEU A 771 9.95 -9.32 40.69
N GLY A 772 9.10 -10.22 41.21
CA GLY A 772 8.52 -10.12 42.54
C GLY A 772 9.55 -10.17 43.65
N GLY A 773 10.60 -10.96 43.50
CA GLY A 773 11.74 -11.03 44.40
C GLY A 773 12.54 -9.75 44.47
N THR A 774 12.94 -9.24 43.31
CA THR A 774 13.63 -7.95 43.20
C THR A 774 12.75 -6.83 43.78
N THR A 775 11.44 -6.82 43.47
CA THR A 775 10.50 -5.84 44.02
C THR A 775 10.39 -5.96 45.55
N ALA A 776 10.28 -7.17 46.09
CA ALA A 776 10.21 -7.41 47.53
C ALA A 776 11.50 -6.97 48.25
N HIS A 777 12.67 -7.16 47.63
CA HIS A 777 13.92 -6.63 48.17
C HIS A 777 13.90 -5.09 48.27
N TYR A 778 13.58 -4.40 47.16
CA TYR A 778 13.57 -2.94 47.11
C TYR A 778 12.38 -2.27 47.84
N LEU A 779 11.34 -3.03 48.21
CA LEU A 779 10.21 -2.48 48.97
C LEU A 779 10.63 -1.92 50.33
N LYS A 780 11.58 -2.55 51.03
CA LYS A 780 12.10 -2.05 52.31
C LYS A 780 12.83 -0.73 52.11
N LEU A 781 13.81 -0.72 51.19
CA LEU A 781 14.62 0.44 50.83
C LEU A 781 13.74 1.62 50.40
N GLY A 782 12.74 1.37 49.56
CA GLY A 782 11.83 2.41 49.05
C GLY A 782 10.71 2.86 50.02
N LEU A 783 10.45 2.14 51.12
CA LEU A 783 9.44 2.54 52.11
C LEU A 783 10.06 3.05 53.43
N GLU A 784 11.34 2.75 53.68
CA GLU A 784 12.10 3.26 54.83
C GLU A 784 13.01 4.42 54.43
N GLU A 785 13.92 4.21 53.48
CA GLU A 785 15.00 5.15 53.16
C GLU A 785 14.54 6.21 52.15
N ALA A 786 13.81 5.82 51.10
CA ALA A 786 13.32 6.75 50.09
C ALA A 786 12.37 7.84 50.65
N GLY A 787 11.61 7.53 51.70
CA GLY A 787 10.74 8.52 52.35
C GLY A 787 11.49 9.56 53.18
N GLN A 788 12.81 9.40 53.34
CA GLN A 788 13.72 10.38 53.94
C GLN A 788 14.40 11.30 52.91
N ILE A 789 14.01 11.25 51.63
CA ILE A 789 14.68 12.03 50.56
C ILE A 789 14.75 13.54 50.86
N LEU A 790 13.75 14.13 51.52
CA LEU A 790 13.75 15.55 51.88
C LEU A 790 14.77 15.86 52.99
N PRO A 791 14.74 15.20 54.16
CA PRO A 791 15.81 15.32 55.16
C PRO A 791 17.21 15.05 54.60
N VAL A 792 17.35 14.00 53.80
CA VAL A 792 18.63 13.63 53.18
C VAL A 792 19.09 14.72 52.22
N ALA A 793 18.22 15.25 51.35
CA ALA A 793 18.57 16.36 50.46
C ALA A 793 19.01 17.62 51.22
N PHE A 794 18.36 17.95 52.34
CA PHE A 794 18.80 19.05 53.19
C PHE A 794 20.21 18.78 53.75
N SER A 795 20.47 17.58 54.26
CA SER A 795 21.80 17.21 54.75
C SER A 795 22.88 17.22 53.66
N THR A 796 22.54 16.82 52.43
CA THR A 796 23.46 16.82 51.27
C THR A 796 24.01 18.21 50.98
N PHE A 797 23.20 19.25 51.17
CA PHE A 797 23.58 20.65 50.95
C PHE A 797 23.96 21.39 52.25
N GLY A 798 24.12 20.68 53.37
CA GLY A 798 24.51 21.26 54.66
C GLY A 798 23.42 22.11 55.33
N LEU A 799 22.15 21.92 54.95
CA LEU A 799 20.99 22.59 55.54
C LEU A 799 20.50 21.85 56.79
N ALA A 800 19.89 22.59 57.72
CA ALA A 800 19.33 22.01 58.94
C ALA A 800 18.16 21.07 58.62
N THR A 801 18.19 19.85 59.16
CA THR A 801 17.18 18.81 58.93
C THR A 801 16.03 18.83 59.96
N VAL A 802 16.15 19.66 61.00
CA VAL A 802 15.16 19.75 62.08
C VAL A 802 13.85 20.33 61.55
N GLY A 803 12.76 19.57 61.70
CA GLY A 803 11.42 19.96 61.25
C GLY A 803 11.10 19.65 59.78
N VAL A 804 12.03 19.04 59.04
CA VAL A 804 11.76 18.55 57.67
C VAL A 804 10.93 17.27 57.75
N PRO A 805 9.79 17.15 57.05
CA PRO A 805 8.97 15.95 57.09
C PRO A 805 9.69 14.78 56.40
N GLY A 806 9.74 13.65 57.10
CA GLY A 806 10.16 12.35 56.56
C GLY A 806 9.04 11.34 56.71
N PHE A 807 8.91 10.43 55.75
CA PHE A 807 7.94 9.34 55.78
C PHE A 807 8.69 8.01 55.91
N SER A 808 8.26 7.14 56.80
CA SER A 808 8.72 5.75 56.85
C SER A 808 7.54 4.85 57.16
N ALA A 809 7.44 3.74 56.44
CA ALA A 809 6.41 2.75 56.73
C ALA A 809 6.78 1.94 57.97
N HIS A 810 5.78 1.53 58.75
CA HIS A 810 6.00 0.64 59.88
C HIS A 810 6.55 -0.72 59.38
N PRO A 811 7.53 -1.35 60.06
CA PRO A 811 8.13 -2.61 59.61
C PRO A 811 7.13 -3.73 59.30
N ALA A 812 6.04 -3.82 60.09
CA ALA A 812 4.97 -4.78 59.84
C ALA A 812 4.25 -4.56 58.48
N VAL A 813 4.08 -3.31 58.04
CA VAL A 813 3.47 -2.99 56.74
C VAL A 813 4.42 -3.40 55.61
N ILE A 814 5.71 -3.14 55.79
CA ILE A 814 6.75 -3.53 54.83
C ILE A 814 6.78 -5.05 54.68
N ALA A 815 6.86 -5.79 55.80
CA ALA A 815 6.85 -7.25 55.81
C ALA A 815 5.57 -7.80 55.14
N PHE A 816 4.41 -7.20 55.40
CA PHE A 816 3.15 -7.57 54.74
C PHE A 816 3.21 -7.36 53.22
N LEU A 817 3.71 -6.21 52.76
CA LEU A 817 3.83 -5.90 51.32
C LEU A 817 4.88 -6.79 50.64
N GLN A 818 6.01 -7.07 51.29
CA GLN A 818 7.04 -7.99 50.79
C GLN A 818 6.48 -9.40 50.64
N GLY A 819 5.85 -9.92 51.70
CA GLY A 819 5.23 -11.24 51.67
C GLY A 819 4.10 -11.36 50.65
N GLY A 820 3.22 -10.35 50.60
CA GLY A 820 2.15 -10.27 49.60
C GLY A 820 2.69 -10.26 48.17
N THR A 821 3.76 -9.50 47.91
CA THR A 821 4.43 -9.46 46.60
C THR A 821 4.99 -10.82 46.21
N LEU A 822 5.67 -11.53 47.12
CA LEU A 822 6.21 -12.87 46.86
C LEU A 822 5.11 -13.90 46.59
N LEU A 823 4.00 -13.85 47.33
CA LEU A 823 2.85 -14.75 47.11
C LEU A 823 2.19 -14.52 45.76
N VAL A 824 1.93 -13.25 45.40
CA VAL A 824 1.39 -12.90 44.08
C VAL A 824 2.35 -13.33 42.96
N ALA A 825 3.65 -13.12 43.15
CA ALA A 825 4.67 -13.52 42.19
C ALA A 825 4.72 -15.04 41.98
N LEU A 826 4.57 -15.83 43.06
CA LEU A 826 4.47 -17.29 42.98
C LEU A 826 3.22 -17.71 42.19
N VAL A 827 2.05 -17.15 42.50
CA VAL A 827 0.80 -17.47 41.79
C VAL A 827 0.93 -17.13 40.30
N CYS A 828 1.46 -15.95 39.97
CA CYS A 828 1.74 -15.56 38.59
C CYS A 828 2.74 -16.49 37.90
N SER A 829 3.79 -16.93 38.60
CA SER A 829 4.79 -17.88 38.08
C SER A 829 4.16 -19.25 37.78
N VAL A 830 3.30 -19.74 38.67
CA VAL A 830 2.55 -21.00 38.47
C VAL A 830 1.63 -20.88 37.26
N ILE A 831 0.82 -19.83 37.18
CA ILE A 831 -0.11 -19.59 36.05
C ILE A 831 0.67 -19.49 34.72
N LEU A 832 1.75 -18.72 34.69
CA LEU A 832 2.56 -18.54 33.50
C LEU A 832 3.20 -19.86 33.05
N THR A 833 3.75 -20.62 33.99
CA THR A 833 4.34 -21.95 33.74
C THR A 833 3.30 -22.90 33.12
N GLN A 834 2.06 -22.89 33.63
CA GLN A 834 0.96 -23.67 33.06
C GLN A 834 0.65 -23.29 31.61
N GLN A 835 0.56 -21.98 31.33
CA GLN A 835 0.26 -21.47 29.99
C GLN A 835 1.38 -21.78 28.98
N ILE A 836 2.64 -21.66 29.39
CA ILE A 836 3.81 -21.96 28.55
C ILE A 836 3.87 -23.47 28.25
N ALA A 837 3.75 -24.31 29.29
CA ALA A 837 3.90 -25.75 29.14
C ALA A 837 2.72 -26.40 28.41
N LYS A 838 1.48 -25.91 28.65
CA LYS A 838 0.22 -26.51 28.17
C LYS A 838 0.07 -27.98 28.58
N GLN A 839 0.44 -28.29 29.83
CA GLN A 839 0.39 -29.64 30.41
C GLN A 839 -0.47 -29.64 31.67
N PRO A 840 -1.05 -30.79 32.08
CA PRO A 840 -1.81 -30.88 33.31
C PRO A 840 -0.95 -30.58 34.55
N ILE A 841 -1.56 -29.99 35.57
CA ILE A 841 -0.86 -29.51 36.78
C ILE A 841 -0.05 -30.59 37.51
N LEU A 842 -0.56 -31.82 37.57
CA LEU A 842 0.15 -32.94 38.18
C LEU A 842 1.51 -33.22 37.51
N LYS A 843 1.61 -33.08 36.19
CA LYS A 843 2.88 -33.31 35.47
C LYS A 843 3.90 -32.20 35.71
N LEU A 844 3.45 -31.01 36.07
CA LEU A 844 4.28 -29.84 36.34
C LEU A 844 4.58 -29.65 37.83
N TRP A 845 4.12 -30.55 38.70
CA TRP A 845 4.31 -30.44 40.14
C TRP A 845 5.77 -30.22 40.57
N PRO A 846 6.79 -30.92 40.02
CA PRO A 846 8.18 -30.65 40.38
C PRO A 846 8.60 -29.22 40.04
N GLN A 847 8.17 -28.69 38.89
CA GLN A 847 8.50 -27.33 38.49
C GLN A 847 7.80 -26.27 39.37
N HIS A 848 6.54 -26.49 39.73
CA HIS A 848 5.85 -25.64 40.71
C HIS A 848 6.49 -25.76 42.09
N GLY A 849 6.92 -26.96 42.48
CA GLY A 849 7.68 -27.22 43.69
C GLY A 849 8.99 -26.44 43.74
N ALA A 850 9.73 -26.36 42.63
CA ALA A 850 10.92 -25.52 42.54
C ALA A 850 10.60 -24.03 42.76
N ALA A 851 9.52 -23.52 42.16
CA ALA A 851 9.08 -22.15 42.40
C ALA A 851 8.68 -21.90 43.86
N ILE A 852 8.01 -22.86 44.50
CA ILE A 852 7.66 -22.81 45.93
C ILE A 852 8.92 -22.82 46.80
N VAL A 853 9.87 -23.73 46.57
CA VAL A 853 11.12 -23.81 47.32
C VAL A 853 11.89 -22.50 47.21
N LEU A 854 12.04 -21.96 46.00
CA LEU A 854 12.72 -20.68 45.79
C LEU A 854 11.97 -19.53 46.47
N MET A 855 10.64 -19.49 46.40
CA MET A 855 9.82 -18.49 47.11
C MET A 855 10.02 -18.58 48.62
N VAL A 856 10.01 -19.79 49.21
CA VAL A 856 10.23 -19.98 50.66
C VAL A 856 11.63 -19.54 51.08
N LEU A 857 12.65 -19.84 50.27
CA LEU A 857 14.01 -19.37 50.53
C LEU A 857 14.05 -17.83 50.53
N MET A 858 13.46 -17.18 49.52
CA MET A 858 13.37 -15.72 49.46
C MET A 858 12.56 -15.14 50.63
N TRP A 859 11.43 -15.77 50.98
CA TRP A 859 10.60 -15.36 52.11
C TRP A 859 11.44 -15.34 53.38
N SER A 860 12.16 -16.42 53.64
CA SER A 860 12.98 -16.52 54.83
C SER A 860 13.98 -15.36 54.88
N VAL A 861 14.68 -15.09 53.78
CA VAL A 861 15.79 -14.12 53.75
C VAL A 861 15.30 -12.67 53.70
N ILE A 862 14.19 -12.38 53.02
CA ILE A 862 13.66 -11.01 52.82
C ILE A 862 12.71 -10.59 53.95
N VAL A 863 11.75 -11.45 54.30
CA VAL A 863 10.67 -11.13 55.26
C VAL A 863 11.07 -11.53 56.68
N GLY A 864 11.78 -12.64 56.84
CA GLY A 864 11.98 -13.28 58.15
C GLY A 864 10.85 -14.25 58.49
N TRP A 865 11.02 -14.99 59.60
CA TRP A 865 10.04 -15.93 60.14
C TRP A 865 9.26 -15.32 61.30
#